data_AF-A0AAU7CPM2-F1
#
_entry.id   AF-A0AAU7CPM2-F1
#
_cell.length_a   1.000
_cell.length_b   1.000
_cell.length_c   1.000
_cell.angle_alpha   90.00
_cell.angle_beta   90.00
_cell.angle_gamma   90.00
#
_symmetry.space_group_name_H-M   'P 1'
#
loop_
_entity.id
_entity.type
_entity.pdbx_description
1 polymer ?
#
loop_
_entity_poly.entity_id
_entity_poly.type
_entity_poly.pdbx_seq_one_letter_code
_entity_poly.pdbx_strand_id
1 'polypeptide(L)'
;MTRARPLVLTCLSLPLFAALVAPTALFAQPDPAKAGTGLAQAAASEAGWAAMNSTTAKETLEFLVQVNELRNDLEMMRALLREGREEAQAIKDKAEAARRDPTKLVLKLADMLAARSDAFRKLVGWTDAMQAQVAELRRTAKDAEALVKEVEEIQPEDVRALKLFEEIDGRILPLIDSLRDPAQAARTLIDGQIREALSKPWAVGGLVFRIKLMDELQAVFSPEANITIVMEYLNGDLPDVEASGLYFGRDGTPKFDRLKFSTDAKAIESVLMKKGLSKLGEAIGDLGLPLTFRNLKTMGFDQPGPGGRLGGLQFDLDVNLAMGSLPLPQLKQDGIQIFSDGHVHLKGATTLKYELKPNIPIPIATTGLAFHKHAVEMSLKPEKVAISTVLSAAAPESGNAIGLDVTCRFGFPIRKIEFQGTMRTAGGLSFGRVYNGELSAEHIQGDLEFPSANDSPIMTAVTPLAVQGHFKFDKDGLIAKGKATLFNGPSIDSEIFIGTNGHGHITATADFQLFDVLKVAGELESKFTPGFKRVTANVVGMVDLDLQLFKVSAALDVDADTDRVAQGKLPIRAKASALGAEAIVDLPSFTPADFLIVVAALKRQLPDMYKNMIKALAAFEGHAAEVLAAEEAKIRQAVSDAAARAGVDAIRTGDPNVDKALGDISKGGKQIITELVDARVFGGKAATQLRRSASNELENLGRDPFGTFANTPQNALNELSNVGNLVTGAFGNKKKDAGDARRRAEEEARAKVEALKKSLDEKLGRLVSAIEGDRLDHLPKPTRQLDSRGQGVNESTRLRLLFEHAASAPWGSNAPESGEVMFLVRATGMKSTINTRYPDRSQRLSGSDVQAGYVFFQDLLKADAKPKARIGIPRLKHNSALPAELIASDEIQRLVELHVPEAEIEGYRKLYERKLAIKNETDEPMTVWVNAEARVRRDDAFNWSWDSGVPAEKAATAFLVPARSTKILGEDVTPFLPNQSVADRANDSESKEDKVAVKGRRFRLWAESETGERWEEQRSQDLWVVAKNAKIQGERAYRDDKIQTHTYVLKPKTGLRDFAERQLKLRNDTPEPLTLKLRYRSSRGGQSRWYTLPELVLAPGTTVRPRGSDGFAVRASRVVFEAEGPTRRYTAHEESPVWLVAEADGRRMYRGPKIGVYLHVFRPDTRVSR
;
A
#
# COMPACT_ATOMS: atom_id res chain seq x y z
N MET A 1 -33.10 -6.49 -46.14
CA MET A 1 -32.47 -7.68 -45.53
C MET A 1 -32.74 -7.67 -44.03
N THR A 2 -34.00 -7.82 -43.68
CA THR A 2 -34.55 -7.64 -42.33
C THR A 2 -35.53 -8.79 -42.12
N ARG A 3 -35.36 -9.52 -41.00
CA ARG A 3 -36.05 -10.75 -40.55
C ARG A 3 -35.28 -12.06 -40.80
N ALA A 4 -34.37 -12.36 -39.87
CA ALA A 4 -34.05 -13.72 -39.43
C ALA A 4 -34.25 -13.80 -37.91
N ARG A 5 -34.86 -14.89 -37.44
CA ARG A 5 -35.37 -15.14 -36.07
C ARG A 5 -34.25 -15.35 -35.02
N PRO A 6 -34.51 -15.16 -33.71
CA PRO A 6 -33.52 -15.23 -32.63
C PRO A 6 -33.34 -16.67 -32.11
N LEU A 7 -32.90 -17.60 -32.97
CA LEU A 7 -32.66 -19.00 -32.56
C LEU A 7 -31.17 -19.38 -32.48
N VAL A 8 -30.28 -18.61 -33.11
CA VAL A 8 -28.86 -18.97 -33.25
C VAL A 8 -27.99 -18.41 -32.12
N LEU A 9 -28.39 -17.30 -31.47
CA LEU A 9 -27.61 -16.70 -30.37
C LEU A 9 -27.74 -17.46 -29.03
N THR A 10 -28.78 -18.27 -28.85
CA THR A 10 -29.04 -18.99 -27.59
C THR A 10 -28.15 -20.23 -27.42
N CYS A 11 -27.57 -20.76 -28.50
CA CYS A 11 -26.67 -21.92 -28.45
C CYS A 11 -25.24 -21.55 -28.03
N LEU A 12 -24.85 -20.27 -28.12
CA LEU A 12 -23.53 -19.76 -27.68
C LEU A 12 -23.54 -19.27 -26.22
N SER A 13 -24.71 -19.25 -25.56
CA SER A 13 -24.87 -18.92 -24.15
C SER A 13 -25.34 -20.15 -23.36
N LEU A 14 -24.47 -21.16 -23.23
CA LEU A 14 -24.75 -22.33 -22.39
C LEU A 14 -24.46 -22.01 -20.91
N PRO A 15 -25.42 -22.18 -19.99
CA PRO A 15 -25.22 -22.01 -18.56
C PRO A 15 -24.71 -23.32 -17.96
N LEU A 16 -23.48 -23.74 -18.29
CA LEU A 16 -22.81 -24.87 -17.61
C LEU A 16 -22.04 -24.43 -16.35
N PHE A 17 -21.79 -23.13 -16.21
CA PHE A 17 -20.99 -22.56 -15.11
C PHE A 17 -21.71 -22.52 -13.76
N ALA A 18 -23.05 -22.52 -13.74
CA ALA A 18 -23.83 -22.36 -12.49
C ALA A 18 -24.06 -23.67 -11.72
N ALA A 19 -23.80 -24.84 -12.33
CA ALA A 19 -24.04 -26.14 -11.69
C ALA A 19 -22.78 -26.79 -11.08
N LEU A 20 -21.59 -26.24 -11.33
CA LEU A 20 -20.30 -26.82 -10.94
C LEU A 20 -19.60 -26.12 -9.75
N VAL A 21 -20.17 -25.04 -9.19
CA VAL A 21 -19.56 -24.28 -8.09
C VAL A 21 -20.48 -24.19 -6.88
N ALA A 22 -20.62 -25.30 -6.17
CA ALA A 22 -20.91 -25.35 -4.74
C ALA A 22 -20.49 -26.75 -4.24
N PRO A 23 -19.68 -26.94 -3.16
CA PRO A 23 -19.14 -25.98 -2.19
C PRO A 23 -17.64 -26.20 -1.85
N THR A 24 -16.77 -25.20 -1.99
CA THR A 24 -15.47 -25.14 -1.25
C THR A 24 -14.88 -23.74 -1.31
N ALA A 25 -14.76 -23.07 -0.16
CA ALA A 25 -13.74 -22.03 0.02
C ALA A 25 -13.42 -21.90 1.51
N LEU A 26 -12.31 -22.50 1.91
CA LEU A 26 -11.61 -22.27 3.17
C LEU A 26 -10.10 -22.38 2.92
N PHE A 27 -9.36 -21.39 3.45
CA PHE A 27 -7.89 -21.20 3.54
C PHE A 27 -7.13 -20.76 2.28
N ALA A 28 -6.14 -19.86 2.32
CA ALA A 28 -5.73 -18.78 3.23
C ALA A 28 -4.65 -17.96 2.48
N GLN A 29 -4.62 -16.64 2.69
CA GLN A 29 -3.52 -15.73 2.29
C GLN A 29 -2.46 -15.64 3.40
N PRO A 30 -1.19 -15.26 3.10
CA PRO A 30 -0.28 -14.71 4.08
C PRO A 30 -0.37 -13.18 4.18
N ASP A 31 -0.21 -12.72 5.42
CA ASP A 31 -0.16 -11.34 5.96
C ASP A 31 1.06 -10.55 5.41
N PRO A 32 0.99 -9.20 5.30
CA PRO A 32 1.74 -8.43 6.30
C PRO A 32 1.12 -7.06 6.66
N ALA A 33 0.91 -6.84 7.96
CA ALA A 33 0.96 -5.51 8.56
C ALA A 33 1.83 -5.51 9.82
N LYS A 34 2.91 -4.71 9.83
CA LYS A 34 3.28 -3.79 10.92
C LYS A 34 4.57 -3.01 10.62
N ALA A 35 4.40 -1.69 10.48
CA ALA A 35 5.03 -0.65 11.31
C ALA A 35 5.40 0.57 10.45
N GLY A 36 4.72 1.69 10.68
CA GLY A 36 5.11 2.99 10.16
C GLY A 36 6.19 3.64 11.02
N THR A 37 7.00 4.51 10.41
CA THR A 37 7.15 5.96 10.73
C THR A 37 8.42 6.52 10.06
N GLY A 38 8.28 7.64 9.35
CA GLY A 38 9.27 8.72 9.24
C GLY A 38 10.56 8.53 8.40
N LEU A 39 10.63 9.30 7.30
CA LEU A 39 11.84 9.93 6.71
C LEU A 39 13.06 9.05 6.33
N ALA A 40 13.23 8.74 5.04
CA ALA A 40 14.44 9.02 4.24
C ALA A 40 14.43 8.32 2.85
N GLN A 41 14.87 9.08 1.85
CA GLN A 41 15.58 8.72 0.60
C GLN A 41 15.48 7.31 -0.02
N ALA A 42 15.04 7.31 -1.28
CA ALA A 42 15.67 6.68 -2.46
C ALA A 42 16.46 5.37 -2.26
N ALA A 43 15.90 4.26 -2.75
CA ALA A 43 16.61 3.24 -3.55
C ALA A 43 15.69 2.08 -3.96
N ALA A 44 16.00 1.48 -5.11
CA ALA A 44 15.72 0.10 -5.49
C ALA A 44 14.30 -0.26 -5.96
N SER A 45 13.93 0.31 -7.11
CA SER A 45 13.30 -0.44 -8.19
C SER A 45 14.37 -1.31 -8.90
N GLU A 46 14.63 -2.52 -8.40
CA GLU A 46 15.38 -3.56 -9.10
C GLU A 46 14.44 -4.71 -9.45
N ALA A 47 13.81 -4.63 -10.63
CA ALA A 47 13.42 -5.76 -11.50
C ALA A 47 12.55 -5.25 -12.66
N GLY A 48 13.07 -4.23 -13.36
CA GLY A 48 12.55 -3.76 -14.65
C GLY A 48 13.67 -3.59 -15.68
N TRP A 49 14.75 -4.37 -15.54
CA TRP A 49 15.97 -4.27 -16.35
C TRP A 49 16.36 -5.58 -17.05
N ALA A 50 15.42 -6.52 -17.21
CA ALA A 50 15.66 -7.76 -17.95
C ALA A 50 15.21 -7.71 -19.42
N ALA A 51 15.10 -6.53 -20.03
CA ALA A 51 14.90 -6.42 -21.48
C ALA A 51 15.42 -5.09 -22.06
N MET A 52 16.74 -4.87 -22.01
CA MET A 52 17.44 -4.02 -22.98
C MET A 52 18.83 -4.57 -23.28
N ASN A 53 19.18 -4.54 -24.55
CA ASN A 53 20.36 -5.13 -25.18
C ASN A 53 21.71 -4.81 -24.50
N SER A 54 22.57 -5.83 -24.51
CA SER A 54 23.81 -6.01 -23.75
C SER A 54 25.03 -5.17 -24.16
N THR A 55 24.90 -4.17 -25.05
CA THR A 55 26.06 -3.38 -25.52
C THR A 55 26.16 -2.03 -24.83
N THR A 56 25.06 -1.29 -24.72
CA THR A 56 25.07 0.07 -24.15
C THR A 56 25.14 0.07 -22.62
N ALA A 57 24.58 -0.96 -21.97
CA ALA A 57 24.74 -1.17 -20.53
C ALA A 57 26.20 -1.51 -20.18
N LYS A 58 26.91 -2.23 -21.05
CA LYS A 58 28.34 -2.56 -20.88
C LYS A 58 29.22 -1.31 -21.02
N GLU A 59 29.00 -0.48 -22.04
CA GLU A 59 29.76 0.75 -22.27
C GLU A 59 29.50 1.83 -21.20
N THR A 60 28.26 1.91 -20.69
CA THR A 60 27.90 2.85 -19.62
C THR A 60 28.44 2.38 -18.26
N LEU A 61 28.46 1.06 -18.01
CA LEU A 61 29.09 0.49 -16.82
C LEU A 61 30.62 0.63 -16.89
N GLU A 62 31.25 0.42 -18.05
CA GLU A 62 32.68 0.64 -18.26
C GLU A 62 33.07 2.11 -18.08
N PHE A 63 32.27 3.06 -18.56
CA PHE A 63 32.51 4.50 -18.34
C PHE A 63 32.32 4.91 -16.87
N LEU A 64 31.30 4.40 -16.18
CA LEU A 64 31.06 4.70 -14.76
C LEU A 64 32.08 4.01 -13.84
N VAL A 65 32.58 2.84 -14.22
CA VAL A 65 33.74 2.18 -13.58
C VAL A 65 35.00 3.02 -13.80
N GLN A 66 35.27 3.51 -15.02
CA GLN A 66 36.41 4.39 -15.31
C GLN A 66 36.38 5.73 -14.55
N VAL A 67 35.20 6.35 -14.39
CA VAL A 67 35.05 7.60 -13.62
C VAL A 67 35.20 7.37 -12.12
N ASN A 68 34.75 6.22 -11.61
CA ASN A 68 34.91 5.85 -10.21
C ASN A 68 36.36 5.42 -9.89
N GLU A 69 37.05 4.78 -10.84
CA GLU A 69 38.49 4.51 -10.81
C GLU A 69 39.29 5.81 -10.84
N LEU A 70 38.97 6.79 -11.71
CA LEU A 70 39.67 8.08 -11.76
C LEU A 70 39.53 8.90 -10.46
N ARG A 71 38.39 8.78 -9.78
CA ARG A 71 38.15 9.40 -8.48
C ARG A 71 38.94 8.72 -7.37
N ASN A 72 38.98 7.39 -7.36
CA ASN A 72 39.79 6.62 -6.41
C ASN A 72 41.29 6.84 -6.65
N ASP A 73 41.73 7.01 -7.90
CA ASP A 73 43.11 7.33 -8.29
C ASP A 73 43.51 8.75 -7.87
N LEU A 74 42.58 9.72 -7.91
CA LEU A 74 42.79 11.07 -7.42
C LEU A 74 42.86 11.15 -5.89
N GLU A 75 42.07 10.34 -5.19
CA GLU A 75 42.16 10.21 -3.73
C GLU A 75 43.45 9.48 -3.31
N MET A 76 43.86 8.46 -4.07
CA MET A 76 45.15 7.78 -3.88
C MET A 76 46.35 8.69 -4.17
N MET A 77 46.30 9.52 -5.23
CA MET A 77 47.35 10.51 -5.52
C MET A 77 47.46 11.58 -4.42
N ARG A 78 46.34 11.99 -3.81
CA ARG A 78 46.36 12.93 -2.67
C ARG A 78 46.93 12.28 -1.41
N ALA A 79 46.65 11.00 -1.17
CA ALA A 79 47.27 10.22 -0.09
C ALA A 79 48.78 10.08 -0.29
N LEU A 80 49.22 9.72 -1.50
CA LEU A 80 50.65 9.60 -1.86
C LEU A 80 51.41 10.93 -1.83
N LEU A 81 50.79 12.05 -2.18
CA LEU A 81 51.39 13.39 -2.05
C LEU A 81 51.53 13.83 -0.59
N ARG A 82 50.69 13.33 0.30
CA ARG A 82 50.77 13.58 1.74
C ARG A 82 51.86 12.73 2.37
N GLU A 83 51.91 11.44 2.02
CA GLU A 83 52.97 10.50 2.42
C GLU A 83 54.35 10.93 1.90
N GLY A 84 54.44 11.40 0.65
CA GLY A 84 55.69 11.89 0.05
C GLY A 84 56.22 13.20 0.67
N ARG A 85 55.37 14.02 1.28
CA ARG A 85 55.81 15.21 2.05
C ARG A 85 56.37 14.82 3.41
N GLU A 86 55.76 13.83 4.06
CA GLU A 86 56.22 13.31 5.36
C GLU A 86 57.54 12.53 5.20
N GLU A 87 57.72 11.79 4.09
CA GLU A 87 58.99 11.13 3.76
C GLU A 87 60.08 12.09 3.25
N ALA A 88 59.75 13.15 2.49
CA ALA A 88 60.75 14.13 2.04
C ALA A 88 61.40 14.86 3.22
N GLN A 89 60.64 15.08 4.29
CA GLN A 89 61.17 15.60 5.55
C GLN A 89 62.09 14.58 6.23
N ALA A 90 61.71 13.30 6.28
CA ALA A 90 62.54 12.22 6.81
C ALA A 90 63.84 11.96 5.99
N ILE A 91 63.83 12.22 4.68
CA ILE A 91 65.01 12.13 3.79
C ILE A 91 65.96 13.30 4.03
N LYS A 92 65.42 14.51 4.25
CA LYS A 92 66.23 15.69 4.61
C LYS A 92 66.98 15.47 5.92
N ASP A 93 66.30 14.88 6.91
CA ASP A 93 66.88 14.58 8.22
C ASP A 93 67.90 13.41 8.16
N LYS A 94 67.76 12.48 7.21
CA LYS A 94 68.73 11.39 6.95
C LYS A 94 69.91 11.82 6.06
N ALA A 95 69.75 12.83 5.19
CA ALA A 95 70.79 13.36 4.32
C ALA A 95 71.83 14.18 5.09
N GLU A 96 71.43 14.85 6.18
CA GLU A 96 72.37 15.55 7.07
C GLU A 96 73.26 14.58 7.87
N ALA A 97 72.83 13.33 8.07
CA ALA A 97 73.62 12.28 8.75
C ALA A 97 74.67 11.58 7.87
N ALA A 98 74.66 11.75 6.53
CA ALA A 98 75.50 10.99 5.59
C ALA A 98 76.62 11.80 4.90
N ARG A 99 77.11 12.87 5.54
CA ARG A 99 78.06 13.86 5.00
C ARG A 99 79.54 13.42 4.88
N ARG A 100 79.86 12.12 4.93
CA ARG A 100 81.26 11.61 4.95
C ARG A 100 81.69 10.82 3.70
N ASP A 101 80.85 10.64 2.68
CA ASP A 101 81.22 9.93 1.45
C ASP A 101 80.42 10.45 0.22
N PRO A 102 80.94 11.45 -0.52
CA PRO A 102 80.21 12.11 -1.61
C PRO A 102 80.01 11.22 -2.83
N THR A 103 80.90 10.27 -3.10
CA THR A 103 80.80 9.32 -4.23
C THR A 103 79.62 8.36 -4.02
N LYS A 104 79.45 7.86 -2.79
CA LYS A 104 78.25 7.08 -2.41
C LYS A 104 76.96 7.89 -2.54
N LEU A 105 77.02 9.21 -2.31
CA LEU A 105 75.86 10.09 -2.37
C LEU A 105 75.39 10.31 -3.82
N VAL A 106 76.33 10.48 -4.76
CA VAL A 106 76.03 10.59 -6.20
C VAL A 106 75.46 9.27 -6.75
N LEU A 107 76.05 8.13 -6.39
CA LEU A 107 75.54 6.81 -6.80
C LEU A 107 74.15 6.53 -6.22
N LYS A 108 73.91 6.86 -4.94
CA LYS A 108 72.60 6.68 -4.30
C LYS A 108 71.53 7.63 -4.87
N LEU A 109 71.91 8.85 -5.28
CA LEU A 109 71.01 9.77 -5.99
C LEU A 109 70.64 9.24 -7.38
N ALA A 110 71.63 8.72 -8.12
CA ALA A 110 71.41 8.10 -9.43
C ALA A 110 70.49 6.87 -9.31
N ASP A 111 70.64 6.07 -8.26
CA ASP A 111 69.80 4.89 -8.01
C ASP A 111 68.38 5.26 -7.55
N MET A 112 68.21 6.33 -6.75
CA MET A 112 66.89 6.85 -6.38
C MET A 112 66.13 7.45 -7.57
N LEU A 113 66.84 8.16 -8.46
CA LEU A 113 66.26 8.69 -9.71
C LEU A 113 65.89 7.55 -10.68
N ALA A 114 66.72 6.50 -10.76
CA ALA A 114 66.42 5.31 -11.53
C ALA A 114 65.22 4.51 -10.97
N ALA A 115 65.07 4.41 -9.64
CA ALA A 115 63.93 3.71 -9.02
C ALA A 115 62.60 4.48 -9.17
N ARG A 116 62.63 5.81 -9.15
CA ARG A 116 61.44 6.65 -9.41
C ARG A 116 61.08 6.78 -10.90
N SER A 117 62.02 6.46 -11.80
CA SER A 117 61.79 6.41 -13.25
C SER A 117 60.70 5.42 -13.64
N ASP A 118 60.43 4.36 -12.88
CA ASP A 118 59.43 3.35 -13.27
C ASP A 118 57.98 3.80 -12.99
N ALA A 119 57.76 4.64 -11.98
CA ALA A 119 56.47 5.26 -11.72
C ALA A 119 56.19 6.43 -12.69
N PHE A 120 57.22 7.19 -13.07
CA PHE A 120 57.10 8.30 -14.02
C PHE A 120 57.07 7.84 -15.49
N ARG A 121 57.68 6.68 -15.80
CA ARG A 121 57.65 6.01 -17.12
C ARG A 121 56.24 5.77 -17.64
N LYS A 122 55.27 5.58 -16.75
CA LYS A 122 53.88 5.30 -17.12
C LYS A 122 53.07 6.56 -17.48
N LEU A 123 53.57 7.77 -17.20
CA LEU A 123 52.74 8.98 -17.27
C LEU A 123 53.02 9.92 -18.47
N VAL A 124 54.25 10.04 -19.01
CA VAL A 124 54.55 11.11 -20.01
C VAL A 124 55.53 10.76 -21.17
N GLY A 125 56.05 9.55 -21.33
CA GLY A 125 56.86 9.20 -22.52
C GLY A 125 58.13 10.06 -22.75
N TRP A 126 58.71 10.60 -21.69
CA TRP A 126 59.83 11.55 -21.71
C TRP A 126 61.12 10.89 -21.17
N THR A 127 61.60 9.80 -21.79
CA THR A 127 62.61 8.91 -21.16
C THR A 127 64.00 8.91 -21.77
N ASP A 128 64.18 9.16 -23.07
CA ASP A 128 65.45 8.80 -23.72
C ASP A 128 66.58 9.81 -23.42
N ALA A 129 66.27 11.10 -23.32
CA ALA A 129 67.25 12.15 -23.03
C ALA A 129 67.74 12.13 -21.57
N MET A 130 66.85 11.89 -20.60
CA MET A 130 67.27 11.75 -19.19
C MET A 130 68.05 10.46 -18.96
N GLN A 131 67.70 9.36 -19.65
CA GLN A 131 68.49 8.14 -19.57
C GLN A 131 69.90 8.34 -20.12
N ALA A 132 70.05 9.10 -21.22
CA ALA A 132 71.36 9.45 -21.76
C ALA A 132 72.20 10.26 -20.75
N GLN A 133 71.62 11.29 -20.12
CA GLN A 133 72.34 12.11 -19.13
C GLN A 133 72.65 11.35 -17.82
N VAL A 134 71.74 10.49 -17.34
CA VAL A 134 72.00 9.64 -16.17
C VAL A 134 73.07 8.59 -16.48
N ALA A 135 73.08 8.04 -17.71
CA ALA A 135 74.12 7.13 -18.16
C ALA A 135 75.48 7.86 -18.27
N GLU A 136 75.49 9.10 -18.75
CA GLU A 136 76.70 9.91 -18.86
C GLU A 136 77.26 10.33 -17.49
N LEU A 137 76.39 10.68 -16.53
CA LEU A 137 76.77 10.93 -15.14
C LEU A 137 77.33 9.67 -14.46
N ARG A 138 76.69 8.50 -14.66
CA ARG A 138 77.20 7.22 -14.14
C ARG A 138 78.55 6.84 -14.75
N ARG A 139 78.74 7.13 -16.04
CA ARG A 139 80.02 6.90 -16.73
C ARG A 139 81.11 7.84 -16.19
N THR A 140 80.81 9.13 -16.10
CA THR A 140 81.75 10.15 -15.58
C THR A 140 82.13 9.88 -14.12
N ALA A 141 81.18 9.45 -13.28
CA ALA A 141 81.46 9.09 -11.89
C ALA A 141 82.35 7.84 -11.78
N LYS A 142 82.14 6.82 -12.63
CA LYS A 142 83.02 5.64 -12.71
C LYS A 142 84.40 5.99 -13.24
N ASP A 143 84.48 6.85 -14.24
CA ASP A 143 85.75 7.29 -14.83
C ASP A 143 86.54 8.12 -13.81
N ALA A 144 85.88 8.96 -13.02
CA ALA A 144 86.50 9.69 -11.91
C ALA A 144 86.97 8.76 -10.78
N GLU A 145 86.19 7.73 -10.43
CA GLU A 145 86.58 6.74 -9.41
C GLU A 145 87.78 5.89 -9.87
N ALA A 146 87.86 5.56 -11.17
CA ALA A 146 89.02 4.91 -11.77
C ALA A 146 90.26 5.82 -11.81
N LEU A 147 90.08 7.10 -12.17
CA LEU A 147 91.15 8.09 -12.21
C LEU A 147 91.73 8.41 -10.84
N VAL A 148 90.90 8.53 -9.80
CA VAL A 148 91.39 8.72 -8.41
C VAL A 148 92.23 7.53 -7.97
N LYS A 149 91.85 6.31 -8.37
CA LYS A 149 92.61 5.09 -8.09
C LYS A 149 93.93 5.02 -8.85
N GLU A 150 93.97 5.53 -10.08
CA GLU A 150 95.21 5.67 -10.87
C GLU A 150 96.14 6.75 -10.30
N VAL A 151 95.60 7.85 -9.78
CA VAL A 151 96.36 8.94 -9.16
C VAL A 151 96.99 8.54 -7.82
N GLU A 152 96.36 7.64 -7.05
CA GLU A 152 96.96 7.07 -5.84
C GLU A 152 98.20 6.20 -6.14
N GLU A 153 98.39 5.74 -7.38
CA GLU A 153 99.52 4.89 -7.80
C GLU A 153 100.65 5.65 -8.54
N ILE A 154 100.46 6.92 -8.91
CA ILE A 154 101.43 7.69 -9.72
C ILE A 154 102.30 8.61 -8.84
N GLN A 155 103.64 8.49 -8.96
CA GLN A 155 104.60 9.31 -8.21
C GLN A 155 104.62 10.78 -8.70
N PRO A 156 104.91 11.76 -7.81
CA PRO A 156 104.47 13.16 -7.97
C PRO A 156 105.18 13.99 -9.06
N GLU A 157 106.13 13.42 -9.80
CA GLU A 157 107.03 14.20 -10.67
C GLU A 157 106.70 14.08 -12.17
N ASP A 158 105.61 13.39 -12.56
CA ASP A 158 105.24 13.20 -13.96
C ASP A 158 104.19 14.19 -14.50
N VAL A 159 104.50 14.80 -15.65
CA VAL A 159 103.76 15.85 -16.40
C VAL A 159 102.32 15.47 -16.77
N ARG A 160 101.91 14.21 -16.57
CA ARG A 160 100.52 13.77 -16.74
C ARG A 160 99.58 14.26 -15.63
N ALA A 161 100.08 14.52 -14.42
CA ALA A 161 99.27 15.06 -13.33
C ALA A 161 98.76 16.49 -13.60
N LEU A 162 99.52 17.30 -14.33
CA LEU A 162 99.14 18.68 -14.69
C LEU A 162 98.05 18.73 -15.77
N LYS A 163 98.11 17.85 -16.78
CA LYS A 163 97.02 17.70 -17.77
C LYS A 163 95.75 17.14 -17.14
N LEU A 164 95.88 16.27 -16.15
CA LEU A 164 94.75 15.72 -15.42
C LEU A 164 94.09 16.78 -14.51
N PHE A 165 94.89 17.64 -13.88
CA PHE A 165 94.37 18.78 -13.14
C PHE A 165 93.63 19.77 -14.05
N GLU A 166 94.14 20.04 -15.26
CA GLU A 166 93.41 20.86 -16.26
C GLU A 166 92.09 20.22 -16.71
N GLU A 167 92.01 18.88 -16.83
CA GLU A 167 90.73 18.22 -17.16
C GLU A 167 89.75 18.18 -15.99
N ILE A 168 90.22 17.98 -14.76
CA ILE A 168 89.37 18.03 -13.56
C ILE A 168 88.87 19.45 -13.32
N ASP A 169 89.73 20.47 -13.48
CA ASP A 169 89.39 21.88 -13.31
C ASP A 169 88.54 22.43 -14.48
N GLY A 170 88.75 21.91 -15.70
CA GLY A 170 88.00 22.32 -16.89
C GLY A 170 86.63 21.64 -17.06
N ARG A 171 86.44 20.41 -16.55
CA ARG A 171 85.20 19.64 -16.78
C ARG A 171 84.45 19.28 -15.51
N ILE A 172 85.15 18.87 -14.44
CA ILE A 172 84.48 18.33 -13.25
C ILE A 172 84.15 19.42 -12.25
N LEU A 173 85.07 20.36 -11.99
CA LEU A 173 84.84 21.45 -11.03
C LEU A 173 83.72 22.42 -11.44
N PRO A 174 83.54 22.81 -12.72
CA PRO A 174 82.40 23.61 -13.14
C PRO A 174 81.06 22.87 -13.00
N LEU A 175 81.06 21.55 -13.21
CA LEU A 175 79.89 20.70 -12.98
C LEU A 175 79.54 20.63 -11.48
N ILE A 176 80.55 20.47 -10.60
CA ILE A 176 80.37 20.48 -9.14
C ILE A 176 79.92 21.87 -8.66
N ASP A 177 80.49 22.96 -9.19
CA ASP A 177 80.06 24.32 -8.85
C ASP A 177 78.65 24.64 -9.37
N SER A 178 78.25 24.11 -10.53
CA SER A 178 76.86 24.21 -11.02
C SER A 178 75.87 23.40 -10.16
N LEU A 179 76.32 22.29 -9.57
CA LEU A 179 75.54 21.47 -8.64
C LEU A 179 75.54 22.01 -7.21
N ARG A 180 76.30 23.07 -6.93
CA ARG A 180 76.33 23.75 -5.62
C ARG A 180 75.00 24.46 -5.32
N ASP A 181 74.29 24.89 -6.36
CA ASP A 181 72.86 25.24 -6.33
C ASP A 181 72.12 24.43 -7.42
N PRO A 182 71.72 23.18 -7.12
CA PRO A 182 71.15 22.27 -8.11
C PRO A 182 69.80 22.76 -8.65
N ALA A 183 69.11 23.65 -7.93
CA ALA A 183 67.89 24.27 -8.41
C ALA A 183 68.15 25.28 -9.53
N GLN A 184 69.24 26.04 -9.45
CA GLN A 184 69.60 27.03 -10.46
C GLN A 184 70.11 26.36 -11.75
N ALA A 185 70.95 25.34 -11.64
CA ALA A 185 71.42 24.59 -12.82
C ALA A 185 70.29 23.86 -13.57
N ALA A 186 69.38 23.20 -12.83
CA ALA A 186 68.19 22.59 -13.44
C ALA A 186 67.34 23.64 -14.16
N ARG A 187 67.19 24.83 -13.57
CA ARG A 187 66.41 25.92 -14.16
C ARG A 187 67.05 26.47 -15.45
N THR A 188 68.36 26.67 -15.48
CA THR A 188 69.06 27.18 -16.68
C THR A 188 69.00 26.17 -17.83
N LEU A 189 69.13 24.88 -17.55
CA LEU A 189 69.07 23.82 -18.56
C LEU A 189 67.64 23.65 -19.12
N ILE A 190 66.63 23.74 -18.25
CA ILE A 190 65.21 23.72 -18.64
C ILE A 190 64.86 24.96 -19.47
N ASP A 191 65.30 26.16 -19.07
CA ASP A 191 65.02 27.40 -19.81
C ASP A 191 65.61 27.38 -21.23
N GLY A 192 66.83 26.85 -21.41
CA GLY A 192 67.47 26.74 -22.72
C GLY A 192 66.70 25.82 -23.68
N GLN A 193 66.32 24.63 -23.23
CA GLN A 193 65.59 23.67 -24.07
C GLN A 193 64.17 24.12 -24.39
N ILE A 194 63.50 24.80 -23.44
CA ILE A 194 62.16 25.32 -23.66
C ILE A 194 62.18 26.45 -24.69
N ARG A 195 63.17 27.35 -24.67
CA ARG A 195 63.28 28.40 -25.70
C ARG A 195 63.46 27.83 -27.10
N GLU A 196 64.30 26.82 -27.25
CA GLU A 196 64.50 26.17 -28.55
C GLU A 196 63.21 25.50 -29.03
N ALA A 197 62.49 24.81 -28.14
CA ALA A 197 61.22 24.17 -28.45
C ALA A 197 60.10 25.17 -28.83
N LEU A 198 60.02 26.30 -28.12
CA LEU A 198 59.01 27.35 -28.34
C LEU A 198 59.23 28.16 -29.63
N SER A 199 60.45 28.18 -30.16
CA SER A 199 60.78 28.93 -31.39
C SER A 199 60.28 28.28 -32.69
N LYS A 200 59.81 27.03 -32.65
CA LYS A 200 59.34 26.29 -33.84
C LYS A 200 57.83 26.48 -34.05
N PRO A 201 57.36 26.81 -35.26
CA PRO A 201 55.93 26.89 -35.55
C PRO A 201 55.27 25.50 -35.43
N TRP A 202 54.06 25.47 -34.88
CA TRP A 202 53.30 24.23 -34.69
C TRP A 202 52.04 24.25 -35.54
N ALA A 203 51.92 23.29 -36.45
CA ALA A 203 50.73 23.12 -37.27
C ALA A 203 49.84 22.00 -36.68
N VAL A 204 48.56 22.29 -36.48
CA VAL A 204 47.56 21.30 -36.04
C VAL A 204 46.34 21.42 -36.94
N GLY A 205 46.29 20.61 -38.00
CA GLY A 205 45.29 20.75 -39.06
C GLY A 205 45.58 21.97 -39.95
N GLY A 206 44.53 22.71 -40.34
CA GLY A 206 44.63 23.96 -41.12
C GLY A 206 45.01 25.22 -40.32
N LEU A 207 45.49 25.01 -39.09
CA LEU A 207 45.87 26.03 -38.11
C LEU A 207 47.39 26.01 -37.89
N VAL A 208 48.03 27.18 -37.97
CA VAL A 208 49.47 27.33 -37.68
C VAL A 208 49.64 28.26 -36.48
N PHE A 209 50.30 27.77 -35.44
CA PHE A 209 50.60 28.51 -34.22
C PHE A 209 52.08 28.93 -34.22
N ARG A 210 52.34 30.19 -33.86
CA ARG A 210 53.70 30.72 -33.66
C ARG A 210 53.78 31.39 -32.31
N ILE A 211 54.85 31.12 -31.58
CA ILE A 211 55.11 31.75 -30.28
C ILE A 211 56.23 32.78 -30.46
N LYS A 212 55.95 34.04 -30.11
CA LYS A 212 56.92 35.13 -30.10
C LYS A 212 57.26 35.49 -28.64
N LEU A 213 58.55 35.48 -28.33
CA LEU A 213 59.11 36.02 -27.08
C LEU A 213 59.49 37.49 -27.32
N MET A 214 59.04 38.40 -26.46
CA MET A 214 59.27 39.85 -26.68
C MET A 214 60.64 40.35 -26.21
N ASP A 215 61.32 39.63 -25.31
CA ASP A 215 62.65 40.00 -24.83
C ASP A 215 63.52 38.75 -24.58
N GLU A 216 64.60 38.57 -25.35
CA GLU A 216 65.41 37.34 -25.36
C GLU A 216 66.27 37.16 -24.10
N LEU A 217 66.42 38.19 -23.26
CA LEU A 217 67.29 38.13 -22.07
C LEU A 217 66.57 37.69 -20.79
N GLN A 218 65.23 37.63 -20.77
CA GLN A 218 64.47 37.28 -19.56
C GLN A 218 64.08 35.79 -19.48
N ALA A 219 64.20 35.17 -18.30
CA ALA A 219 63.86 33.76 -18.05
C ALA A 219 62.42 33.43 -18.52
N VAL A 220 62.19 32.27 -19.17
CA VAL A 220 60.89 31.94 -19.79
C VAL A 220 59.76 31.84 -18.75
N PHE A 221 60.11 31.49 -17.52
CA PHE A 221 59.20 31.44 -16.37
C PHE A 221 59.20 32.72 -15.52
N SER A 222 59.79 33.81 -16.01
CA SER A 222 59.60 35.13 -15.42
C SER A 222 58.17 35.58 -15.67
N PRO A 223 57.46 36.15 -14.67
CA PRO A 223 56.20 36.83 -14.90
C PRO A 223 56.29 37.94 -15.97
N GLU A 224 57.49 38.44 -16.23
CA GLU A 224 57.77 39.53 -17.16
C GLU A 224 58.03 39.06 -18.60
N ALA A 225 58.22 37.75 -18.84
CA ALA A 225 58.58 37.20 -20.15
C ALA A 225 57.53 37.43 -21.27
N ASN A 226 56.29 37.72 -20.88
CA ASN A 226 55.18 38.20 -21.72
C ASN A 226 55.07 37.49 -23.08
N ILE A 227 54.91 36.17 -23.04
CA ILE A 227 54.90 35.30 -24.22
C ILE A 227 53.63 35.58 -25.05
N THR A 228 53.79 35.77 -26.37
CA THR A 228 52.68 36.01 -27.30
C THR A 228 52.50 34.83 -28.24
N ILE A 229 51.30 34.27 -28.30
CA ILE A 229 50.92 33.19 -29.22
C ILE A 229 50.08 33.80 -30.35
N VAL A 230 50.54 33.62 -31.59
CA VAL A 230 49.85 34.03 -32.81
C VAL A 230 49.29 32.78 -33.48
N MET A 231 48.00 32.79 -33.81
CA MET A 231 47.31 31.69 -34.49
C MET A 231 46.83 32.15 -35.87
N GLU A 232 47.34 31.51 -36.92
CA GLU A 232 46.98 31.71 -38.33
C GLU A 232 45.96 30.62 -38.75
N TYR A 233 44.82 31.00 -39.35
CA TYR A 233 43.75 30.07 -39.79
C TYR A 233 43.66 30.05 -41.33
N LEU A 234 43.54 28.85 -41.94
CA LEU A 234 43.45 28.65 -43.40
C LEU A 234 44.61 29.32 -44.18
N ASN A 235 45.85 29.14 -43.72
CA ASN A 235 47.06 29.68 -44.38
C ASN A 235 47.02 31.20 -44.68
N GLY A 236 46.33 31.99 -43.85
CA GLY A 236 46.31 33.46 -43.94
C GLY A 236 45.10 34.07 -44.66
N ASP A 237 44.10 33.26 -45.05
CA ASP A 237 42.86 33.76 -45.68
C ASP A 237 41.87 34.40 -44.68
N LEU A 238 42.02 34.11 -43.39
CA LEU A 238 41.31 34.76 -42.28
C LEU A 238 42.32 35.50 -41.40
N PRO A 239 41.91 36.61 -40.77
CA PRO A 239 42.84 37.44 -40.00
C PRO A 239 43.33 36.76 -38.71
N ASP A 240 44.60 36.99 -38.37
CA ASP A 240 45.31 36.31 -37.28
C ASP A 240 44.69 36.60 -35.91
N VAL A 241 44.69 35.60 -35.02
CA VAL A 241 44.27 35.76 -33.62
C VAL A 241 45.51 35.81 -32.73
N GLU A 242 45.71 36.93 -32.02
CA GLU A 242 46.85 37.11 -31.12
C GLU A 242 46.45 36.98 -29.65
N ALA A 243 47.06 36.05 -28.93
CA ALA A 243 46.93 35.91 -27.48
C ALA A 243 48.25 36.34 -26.82
N SER A 244 48.25 37.43 -26.08
CA SER A 244 49.44 37.97 -25.39
C SER A 244 49.29 37.85 -23.87
N GLY A 245 50.40 37.95 -23.14
CA GLY A 245 50.35 37.86 -21.67
C GLY A 245 50.25 36.45 -21.13
N LEU A 246 50.83 35.46 -21.82
CA LEU A 246 51.08 34.16 -21.22
C LEU A 246 52.29 34.27 -20.28
N TYR A 247 52.06 34.04 -19.00
CA TYR A 247 53.10 33.89 -17.98
C TYR A 247 52.74 32.75 -17.02
N PHE A 248 53.74 32.19 -16.34
CA PHE A 248 53.49 31.15 -15.33
C PHE A 248 53.41 31.78 -13.94
N GLY A 249 52.34 31.48 -13.20
CA GLY A 249 52.20 31.86 -11.79
C GLY A 249 53.28 31.20 -10.91
N ARG A 250 53.45 31.67 -9.66
CA ARG A 250 54.40 31.06 -8.70
C ARG A 250 54.11 29.58 -8.40
N ASP A 251 52.91 29.11 -8.71
CA ASP A 251 52.45 27.72 -8.60
C ASP A 251 52.69 26.89 -9.88
N GLY A 252 53.34 27.48 -10.90
CA GLY A 252 53.61 26.83 -12.18
C GLY A 252 52.40 26.79 -13.13
N THR A 253 51.27 27.42 -12.78
CA THR A 253 50.11 27.44 -13.67
C THR A 253 50.28 28.49 -14.78
N PRO A 254 50.13 28.13 -16.07
CA PRO A 254 50.11 29.11 -17.15
C PRO A 254 48.86 29.98 -17.01
N LYS A 255 49.03 31.29 -16.95
CA LYS A 255 47.95 32.28 -16.94
C LYS A 255 48.00 33.07 -18.24
N PHE A 256 46.87 33.14 -18.92
CA PHE A 256 46.64 33.99 -20.08
C PHE A 256 45.78 35.18 -19.63
N ASP A 257 46.39 36.35 -19.55
CA ASP A 257 45.65 37.54 -19.06
C ASP A 257 45.05 38.39 -20.19
N ARG A 258 45.44 38.20 -21.47
CA ARG A 258 45.03 39.11 -22.57
C ARG A 258 44.85 38.42 -23.93
N LEU A 259 43.61 38.00 -24.24
CA LEU A 259 43.23 37.60 -25.60
C LEU A 259 42.79 38.84 -26.41
N LYS A 260 43.40 39.10 -27.58
CA LYS A 260 42.97 40.16 -28.49
C LYS A 260 42.80 39.62 -29.92
N PHE A 261 41.60 39.69 -30.45
CA PHE A 261 41.41 39.49 -31.89
C PHE A 261 42.03 40.68 -32.63
N SER A 262 42.87 40.42 -33.64
CA SER A 262 43.50 41.50 -34.41
C SER A 262 42.48 42.28 -35.27
N THR A 263 41.26 41.78 -35.41
CA THR A 263 40.22 42.28 -36.33
C THR A 263 38.85 42.47 -35.67
N ASP A 264 38.13 43.49 -36.14
CA ASP A 264 36.81 43.92 -35.67
C ASP A 264 35.73 42.82 -35.88
N ALA A 265 34.95 42.53 -34.84
CA ALA A 265 33.89 41.52 -34.84
C ALA A 265 32.84 41.72 -35.96
N LYS A 266 32.63 42.98 -36.40
CA LYS A 266 31.75 43.28 -37.54
C LYS A 266 32.25 42.73 -38.88
N ALA A 267 33.57 42.58 -39.04
CA ALA A 267 34.14 42.01 -40.26
C ALA A 267 33.85 40.49 -40.35
N ILE A 268 33.90 39.80 -39.21
CA ILE A 268 33.63 38.36 -39.10
C ILE A 268 32.14 38.06 -39.38
N GLU A 269 31.24 38.88 -38.83
CA GLU A 269 29.79 38.78 -39.05
C GLU A 269 29.41 38.94 -40.54
N SER A 270 30.04 39.89 -41.23
CA SER A 270 29.86 40.14 -42.66
C SER A 270 30.26 38.93 -43.52
N VAL A 271 31.35 38.25 -43.19
CA VAL A 271 31.87 37.11 -43.96
C VAL A 271 31.00 35.86 -43.77
N LEU A 272 30.56 35.59 -42.54
CA LEU A 272 29.71 34.43 -42.22
C LEU A 272 28.29 34.57 -42.78
N MET A 273 27.69 35.77 -42.66
CA MET A 273 26.32 36.03 -43.12
C MET A 273 26.17 36.00 -44.65
N LYS A 274 27.14 36.53 -45.41
CA LYS A 274 27.03 36.61 -46.87
C LYS A 274 27.29 35.31 -47.61
N LYS A 275 28.17 34.43 -47.10
CA LYS A 275 28.64 33.24 -47.84
C LYS A 275 28.17 31.90 -47.27
N GLY A 276 27.87 31.81 -45.97
CA GLY A 276 27.52 30.55 -45.33
C GLY A 276 26.04 30.17 -45.45
N LEU A 277 25.14 31.12 -45.23
CA LEU A 277 23.69 30.85 -45.15
C LEU A 277 23.01 30.71 -46.51
N SER A 278 23.46 31.42 -47.54
CA SER A 278 22.98 31.26 -48.91
C SER A 278 23.25 29.85 -49.43
N LYS A 279 24.43 29.31 -49.16
CA LYS A 279 24.81 27.94 -49.55
C LYS A 279 24.06 26.85 -48.79
N LEU A 280 23.73 27.08 -47.51
CA LEU A 280 22.96 26.12 -46.71
C LEU A 280 21.50 26.03 -47.17
N GLY A 281 20.89 27.17 -47.53
CA GLY A 281 19.54 27.23 -48.07
C GLY A 281 19.41 26.55 -49.44
N GLU A 282 20.39 26.76 -50.32
CA GLU A 282 20.45 26.11 -51.65
C GLU A 282 20.63 24.59 -51.54
N ALA A 283 21.58 24.12 -50.71
CA ALA A 283 21.85 22.69 -50.54
C ALA A 283 20.68 21.88 -49.94
N ILE A 284 19.81 22.52 -49.17
CA ILE A 284 18.62 21.88 -48.57
C ILE A 284 17.45 21.86 -49.58
N GLY A 285 17.35 22.87 -50.45
CA GLY A 285 16.36 22.90 -51.53
C GLY A 285 16.48 21.71 -52.49
N ASP A 286 17.71 21.26 -52.74
CA ASP A 286 18.00 20.11 -53.62
C ASP A 286 17.54 18.75 -53.02
N LEU A 287 17.23 18.68 -51.72
CA LEU A 287 16.71 17.48 -51.06
C LEU A 287 15.17 17.33 -51.14
N GLY A 288 14.47 18.26 -51.80
CA GLY A 288 13.02 18.18 -52.04
C GLY A 288 12.13 18.37 -50.81
N LEU A 289 12.71 18.78 -49.67
CA LEU A 289 11.98 19.11 -48.45
C LEU A 289 11.76 20.62 -48.37
N PRO A 290 10.51 21.13 -48.34
CA PRO A 290 10.26 22.57 -48.27
C PRO A 290 10.42 23.06 -46.83
N LEU A 291 11.67 23.24 -46.42
CA LEU A 291 12.06 23.78 -45.11
C LEU A 291 12.19 25.31 -45.18
N THR A 292 11.56 26.03 -44.26
CA THR A 292 11.70 27.49 -44.13
C THR A 292 12.23 27.83 -42.74
N PHE A 293 13.39 28.46 -42.67
CA PHE A 293 13.98 28.95 -41.41
C PHE A 293 13.48 30.37 -41.11
N ARG A 294 13.01 30.61 -39.87
CA ARG A 294 12.51 31.92 -39.42
C ARG A 294 13.22 32.35 -38.14
N ASN A 295 13.21 33.65 -37.83
CA ASN A 295 13.73 34.22 -36.58
C ASN A 295 15.17 33.83 -36.21
N LEU A 296 16.06 33.72 -37.20
CA LEU A 296 17.47 33.41 -37.00
C LEU A 296 18.16 34.51 -36.17
N LYS A 297 18.75 34.13 -35.02
CA LYS A 297 19.50 35.01 -34.11
C LYS A 297 20.81 34.35 -33.72
N THR A 298 21.90 35.12 -33.73
CA THR A 298 23.16 34.72 -33.13
C THR A 298 23.11 34.96 -31.63
N MET A 299 23.45 33.95 -30.83
CA MET A 299 23.71 34.09 -29.41
C MET A 299 25.18 34.47 -29.24
N GLY A 300 25.44 35.60 -28.58
CA GLY A 300 26.80 36.09 -28.35
C GLY A 300 27.63 35.12 -27.49
N PHE A 301 28.95 35.17 -27.65
CA PHE A 301 29.89 34.43 -26.79
C PHE A 301 30.05 35.06 -25.40
N ASP A 302 29.44 36.21 -25.18
CA ASP A 302 29.44 37.00 -23.94
C ASP A 302 28.22 36.72 -23.04
N GLN A 303 27.21 36.00 -23.56
CA GLN A 303 26.00 35.66 -22.81
C GLN A 303 25.81 34.14 -22.74
N PRO A 304 25.83 33.51 -21.54
CA PRO A 304 25.60 32.08 -21.40
C PRO A 304 24.17 31.70 -21.78
N GLY A 305 24.04 30.87 -22.80
CA GLY A 305 22.78 30.22 -23.19
C GLY A 305 22.34 29.15 -22.18
N PRO A 306 21.19 28.48 -22.42
CA PRO A 306 20.70 27.40 -21.56
C PRO A 306 21.76 26.33 -21.30
N GLY A 307 22.05 26.06 -20.02
CA GLY A 307 23.13 25.14 -19.61
C GLY A 307 24.53 25.77 -19.55
N GLY A 308 24.65 27.11 -19.63
CA GLY A 308 25.94 27.81 -19.51
C GLY A 308 26.75 27.86 -20.81
N ARG A 309 26.17 27.45 -21.95
CA ARG A 309 26.88 27.32 -23.22
C ARG A 309 26.96 28.66 -23.95
N LEU A 310 28.17 29.04 -24.37
CA LEU A 310 28.46 30.31 -25.04
C LEU A 310 28.48 30.13 -26.56
N GLY A 311 27.89 31.08 -27.29
CA GLY A 311 27.90 31.09 -28.75
C GLY A 311 27.00 30.04 -29.41
N GLY A 312 26.05 30.49 -30.23
CA GLY A 312 25.18 29.59 -30.99
C GLY A 312 24.21 30.31 -31.94
N LEU A 313 23.44 29.54 -32.69
CA LEU A 313 22.37 30.02 -33.57
C LEU A 313 21.03 29.58 -33.00
N GLN A 314 20.10 30.51 -32.85
CA GLN A 314 18.71 30.22 -32.55
C GLN A 314 17.84 30.50 -33.77
N PHE A 315 16.95 29.59 -34.15
CA PHE A 315 15.98 29.78 -35.23
C PHE A 315 14.72 28.97 -35.01
N ASP A 316 13.67 29.30 -35.76
CA ASP A 316 12.44 28.52 -35.87
C ASP A 316 12.44 27.78 -37.22
N LEU A 317 11.90 26.57 -37.25
CA LEU A 317 11.84 25.73 -38.44
C LEU A 317 10.39 25.43 -38.81
N ASP A 318 10.00 25.80 -40.04
CA ASP A 318 8.74 25.39 -40.65
C ASP A 318 9.01 24.31 -41.70
N VAL A 319 8.33 23.17 -41.61
CA VAL A 319 8.33 22.11 -42.63
C VAL A 319 6.96 22.06 -43.29
N ASN A 320 6.91 22.41 -44.57
CA ASN A 320 5.68 22.28 -45.37
C ASN A 320 5.68 20.91 -46.03
N LEU A 321 5.00 19.93 -45.44
CA LEU A 321 4.81 18.64 -46.10
C LEU A 321 3.69 18.78 -47.14
N ALA A 322 3.90 18.28 -48.36
CA ALA A 322 2.88 18.18 -49.38
C ALA A 322 2.82 16.74 -49.91
N MET A 323 1.63 16.12 -49.86
CA MET A 323 1.35 14.86 -50.57
C MET A 323 0.14 15.07 -51.50
N GLY A 324 0.40 15.26 -52.79
CA GLY A 324 -0.65 15.45 -53.79
C GLY A 324 -1.39 16.78 -53.63
N SER A 325 -2.72 16.77 -53.84
CA SER A 325 -3.60 17.95 -53.80
C SER A 325 -4.18 18.27 -52.41
N LEU A 326 -3.93 17.42 -51.40
CA LEU A 326 -4.41 17.64 -50.05
C LEU A 326 -3.41 18.52 -49.29
N PRO A 327 -3.82 19.71 -48.80
CA PRO A 327 -2.96 20.55 -47.99
C PRO A 327 -2.70 19.81 -46.67
N LEU A 328 -1.51 19.24 -46.53
CA LEU A 328 -1.06 18.75 -45.24
C LEU A 328 -0.67 19.95 -44.37
N PRO A 329 -0.88 19.84 -43.06
CA PRO A 329 -0.56 20.90 -42.11
C PRO A 329 0.95 21.17 -42.02
N GLN A 330 1.33 22.44 -41.85
CA GLN A 330 2.73 22.87 -41.63
C GLN A 330 3.22 22.37 -40.27
N LEU A 331 4.37 21.69 -40.23
CA LEU A 331 5.10 21.43 -38.98
C LEU A 331 5.84 22.71 -38.62
N LYS A 332 5.67 23.20 -37.39
CA LYS A 332 6.41 24.37 -36.88
C LYS A 332 7.13 23.97 -35.60
N GLN A 333 8.43 24.21 -35.56
CA GLN A 333 9.25 24.02 -34.37
C GLN A 333 9.98 25.33 -34.06
N ASP A 334 9.52 26.01 -33.02
CA ASP A 334 10.12 27.27 -32.59
C ASP A 334 11.31 27.02 -31.65
N GLY A 335 12.29 27.94 -31.67
CA GLY A 335 13.37 28.05 -30.70
C GLY A 335 14.40 26.92 -30.75
N ILE A 336 14.73 26.41 -31.94
CA ILE A 336 15.85 25.49 -32.15
C ILE A 336 17.14 26.25 -31.91
N GLN A 337 17.96 25.79 -30.96
CA GLN A 337 19.26 26.36 -30.65
C GLN A 337 20.36 25.37 -31.02
N ILE A 338 21.28 25.78 -31.89
CA ILE A 338 22.49 25.03 -32.23
C ILE A 338 23.68 25.77 -31.63
N PHE A 339 24.37 25.15 -30.68
CA PHE A 339 25.52 25.74 -30.03
C PHE A 339 26.82 25.48 -30.81
N SER A 340 27.83 26.31 -30.55
CA SER A 340 29.16 26.20 -31.17
C SER A 340 29.86 24.85 -30.91
N ASP A 341 29.49 24.16 -29.83
CA ASP A 341 29.94 22.81 -29.46
C ASP A 341 29.19 21.68 -30.21
N GLY A 342 28.31 22.02 -31.15
CA GLY A 342 27.51 21.08 -31.94
C GLY A 342 26.27 20.54 -31.22
N HIS A 343 25.99 20.95 -29.98
CA HIS A 343 24.76 20.55 -29.33
C HIS A 343 23.54 21.28 -29.89
N VAL A 344 22.47 20.52 -30.12
CA VAL A 344 21.16 21.06 -30.49
C VAL A 344 20.24 21.00 -29.27
N HIS A 345 19.66 22.13 -28.90
CA HIS A 345 18.65 22.25 -27.86
C HIS A 345 17.32 22.66 -28.48
N LEU A 346 16.31 21.82 -28.31
CA LEU A 346 14.93 22.13 -28.70
C LEU A 346 14.22 22.70 -27.47
N LYS A 347 13.82 23.97 -27.54
CA LYS A 347 13.17 24.64 -26.43
C LYS A 347 11.80 24.02 -26.15
N GLY A 348 11.72 23.18 -25.10
CA GLY A 348 10.45 22.72 -24.52
C GLY A 348 9.94 21.32 -24.92
N ALA A 349 10.67 20.52 -25.71
CA ALA A 349 10.20 19.16 -26.04
C ALA A 349 11.35 18.18 -26.35
N THR A 350 11.33 17.00 -25.71
CA THR A 350 12.17 15.83 -26.07
C THR A 350 11.54 14.95 -27.15
N THR A 351 10.26 15.19 -27.47
CA THR A 351 9.50 14.47 -28.51
C THR A 351 8.76 15.46 -29.38
N LEU A 352 8.77 15.24 -30.70
CA LEU A 352 7.95 16.02 -31.63
C LEU A 352 6.54 15.42 -31.60
N LYS A 353 5.60 16.10 -30.94
CA LYS A 353 4.19 15.71 -30.87
C LYS A 353 3.37 16.46 -31.90
N TYR A 354 2.62 15.72 -32.69
CA TYR A 354 1.78 16.27 -33.74
C TYR A 354 0.36 15.71 -33.64
N GLU A 355 -0.63 16.58 -33.38
CA GLU A 355 -2.05 16.23 -33.42
C GLU A 355 -2.67 16.68 -34.76
N LEU A 356 -3.21 15.73 -35.53
CA LEU A 356 -3.91 16.04 -36.78
C LEU A 356 -5.29 16.67 -36.45
N LYS A 357 -5.46 17.97 -36.74
CA LYS A 357 -6.76 18.64 -36.79
C LYS A 357 -7.11 19.01 -38.25
N PRO A 358 -8.35 18.75 -38.73
CA PRO A 358 -9.50 18.13 -38.07
C PRO A 358 -9.46 16.59 -38.06
N ASN A 359 -10.32 15.98 -37.23
CA ASN A 359 -10.46 14.55 -36.98
C ASN A 359 -11.06 13.78 -38.18
N ILE A 360 -10.43 13.88 -39.36
CA ILE A 360 -10.88 13.24 -40.59
C ILE A 360 -10.62 11.73 -40.46
N PRO A 361 -11.64 10.86 -40.54
CA PRO A 361 -11.44 9.41 -40.53
C PRO A 361 -10.56 9.02 -41.71
N ILE A 362 -9.49 8.26 -41.47
CA ILE A 362 -8.71 7.62 -42.54
C ILE A 362 -9.28 6.22 -42.73
N PRO A 363 -10.09 5.94 -43.76
CA PRO A 363 -10.68 4.63 -43.97
C PRO A 363 -9.59 3.60 -44.30
N ILE A 364 -9.68 2.43 -43.68
CA ILE A 364 -8.95 1.24 -44.11
C ILE A 364 -9.77 0.62 -45.24
N ALA A 365 -9.26 0.73 -46.46
CA ALA A 365 -9.91 0.15 -47.64
C ALA A 365 -10.24 -1.34 -47.38
N THR A 366 -11.42 -1.79 -47.81
CA THR A 366 -11.98 -3.15 -47.71
C THR A 366 -12.53 -3.62 -46.35
N THR A 367 -12.24 -2.95 -45.23
CA THR A 367 -12.63 -3.46 -43.88
C THR A 367 -13.82 -2.76 -43.23
N GLY A 368 -14.24 -1.59 -43.74
CA GLY A 368 -15.29 -0.76 -43.09
C GLY A 368 -14.82 -0.06 -41.81
N LEU A 369 -13.54 -0.22 -41.43
CA LEU A 369 -12.90 0.47 -40.31
C LEU A 369 -12.24 1.76 -40.78
N ALA A 370 -12.11 2.73 -39.88
CA ALA A 370 -11.35 3.95 -40.07
C ALA A 370 -10.50 4.24 -38.83
N PHE A 371 -9.33 4.82 -39.07
CA PHE A 371 -8.51 5.40 -38.03
C PHE A 371 -9.05 6.80 -37.71
N HIS A 372 -9.17 7.12 -36.42
CA HIS A 372 -9.60 8.42 -35.89
C HIS A 372 -8.57 8.95 -34.89
N LYS A 373 -8.62 10.26 -34.62
CA LYS A 373 -7.88 10.97 -33.56
C LYS A 373 -6.39 10.65 -33.59
N HIS A 374 -5.74 11.00 -34.68
CA HIS A 374 -4.34 10.69 -34.91
C HIS A 374 -3.44 11.65 -34.14
N ALA A 375 -2.59 11.09 -33.28
CA ALA A 375 -1.44 11.77 -32.72
C ALA A 375 -0.18 11.03 -33.17
N VAL A 376 0.72 11.74 -33.84
CA VAL A 376 2.04 11.22 -34.22
C VAL A 376 3.05 11.78 -33.23
N GLU A 377 3.76 10.90 -32.53
CA GLU A 377 4.86 11.25 -31.64
C GLU A 377 6.15 10.63 -32.19
N MET A 378 7.11 11.48 -32.54
CA MET A 378 8.43 11.03 -32.96
C MET A 378 9.44 11.25 -31.83
N SER A 379 10.03 10.17 -31.34
CA SER A 379 11.18 10.25 -30.43
C SER A 379 12.45 10.37 -31.27
N LEU A 380 13.30 11.36 -30.96
CA LEU A 380 14.57 11.58 -31.66
C LEU A 380 15.64 10.55 -31.26
N LYS A 381 15.43 9.79 -30.18
CA LYS A 381 16.26 8.66 -29.75
C LYS A 381 15.41 7.64 -28.97
N PRO A 382 15.37 6.34 -29.31
CA PRO A 382 15.77 5.70 -30.57
C PRO A 382 14.78 6.02 -31.72
N GLU A 383 15.17 5.79 -32.98
CA GLU A 383 14.42 6.03 -34.24
C GLU A 383 13.08 5.27 -34.33
N LYS A 384 12.13 5.58 -33.44
CA LYS A 384 10.81 4.99 -33.39
C LYS A 384 9.76 6.08 -33.56
N VAL A 385 8.90 5.91 -34.55
CA VAL A 385 7.68 6.72 -34.70
C VAL A 385 6.56 6.00 -33.98
N ALA A 386 5.89 6.70 -33.07
CA ALA A 386 4.66 6.24 -32.43
C ALA A 386 3.46 6.97 -33.04
N ILE A 387 2.48 6.22 -33.54
CA ILE A 387 1.19 6.75 -33.99
C ILE A 387 0.13 6.24 -33.04
N SER A 388 -0.48 7.14 -32.27
CA SER A 388 -1.66 6.85 -31.46
C SER A 388 -2.91 7.19 -32.26
N THR A 389 -3.83 6.24 -32.37
CA THR A 389 -5.07 6.37 -33.14
C THR A 389 -6.16 5.47 -32.59
N VAL A 390 -7.41 5.86 -32.76
CA VAL A 390 -8.57 5.02 -32.44
C VAL A 390 -9.04 4.34 -33.73
N LEU A 391 -8.98 3.02 -33.77
CA LEU A 391 -9.56 2.20 -34.83
C LEU A 391 -11.04 1.93 -34.49
N SER A 392 -11.97 2.42 -35.30
CA SER A 392 -13.41 2.13 -35.16
C SER A 392 -14.11 2.05 -36.51
N ALA A 393 -15.36 1.58 -36.54
CA ALA A 393 -16.16 1.58 -37.78
C ALA A 393 -16.31 3.01 -38.34
N ALA A 394 -16.23 3.16 -39.67
CA ALA A 394 -16.13 4.45 -40.35
C ALA A 394 -17.35 5.39 -40.19
N ALA A 395 -18.44 4.95 -39.56
CA ALA A 395 -19.67 5.73 -39.31
C ALA A 395 -20.15 5.60 -37.85
N PRO A 396 -19.56 6.31 -36.88
CA PRO A 396 -19.88 6.15 -35.46
C PRO A 396 -21.02 7.05 -34.96
N GLU A 397 -21.84 7.66 -35.83
CA GLU A 397 -22.91 8.59 -35.40
C GLU A 397 -23.92 7.97 -34.41
N SER A 398 -23.99 6.64 -34.33
CA SER A 398 -24.88 5.92 -33.42
C SER A 398 -24.32 5.63 -32.02
N GLY A 399 -23.09 6.05 -31.69
CA GLY A 399 -22.56 5.97 -30.31
C GLY A 399 -22.43 4.55 -29.72
N ASN A 400 -22.45 3.50 -30.55
CA ASN A 400 -22.44 2.10 -30.11
C ASN A 400 -21.25 1.27 -30.66
N ALA A 401 -20.26 1.90 -31.29
CA ALA A 401 -19.10 1.18 -31.83
C ALA A 401 -18.10 0.81 -30.73
N ILE A 402 -17.56 -0.41 -30.78
CA ILE A 402 -16.35 -0.81 -30.07
C ILE A 402 -15.17 -0.20 -30.83
N GLY A 403 -14.35 0.59 -30.15
CA GLY A 403 -13.13 1.18 -30.69
C GLY A 403 -11.90 0.57 -30.03
N LEU A 404 -10.84 0.36 -30.81
CA LEU A 404 -9.54 -0.02 -30.29
C LEU A 404 -8.67 1.24 -30.25
N ASP A 405 -8.31 1.70 -29.06
CA ASP A 405 -7.34 2.78 -28.88
C ASP A 405 -5.95 2.18 -29.07
N VAL A 406 -5.33 2.36 -30.24
CA VAL A 406 -4.08 1.72 -30.65
C VAL A 406 -2.95 2.73 -30.67
N THR A 407 -1.85 2.39 -30.01
CA THR A 407 -0.54 3.00 -30.26
C THR A 407 0.29 2.06 -31.11
N CYS A 408 0.48 2.41 -32.38
CA CYS A 408 1.38 1.74 -33.31
C CYS A 408 2.79 2.32 -33.17
N ARG A 409 3.82 1.48 -33.22
CA ARG A 409 5.24 1.82 -33.18
C ARG A 409 5.94 1.12 -34.34
N PHE A 410 6.73 1.85 -35.10
CA PHE A 410 7.55 1.27 -36.15
C PHE A 410 8.91 1.98 -36.24
N GLY A 411 9.92 1.22 -36.65
CA GLY A 411 11.24 1.72 -37.02
C GLY A 411 11.41 1.72 -38.53
N PHE A 412 12.36 2.50 -39.05
CA PHE A 412 12.68 2.51 -40.46
C PHE A 412 13.91 1.63 -40.76
N PRO A 413 13.90 0.85 -41.87
CA PRO A 413 12.78 0.59 -42.77
C PRO A 413 11.66 -0.21 -42.09
N ILE A 414 10.41 0.04 -42.48
CA ILE A 414 9.23 -0.61 -41.86
C ILE A 414 9.20 -2.08 -42.26
N ARG A 415 9.68 -2.95 -41.36
CA ARG A 415 9.60 -4.42 -41.52
C ARG A 415 8.41 -5.02 -40.78
N LYS A 416 8.04 -4.41 -39.64
CA LYS A 416 6.91 -4.80 -38.78
C LYS A 416 6.39 -3.56 -38.06
N ILE A 417 5.10 -3.54 -37.74
CA ILE A 417 4.46 -2.50 -36.93
C ILE A 417 4.06 -3.14 -35.62
N GLU A 418 4.69 -2.72 -34.52
CA GLU A 418 4.32 -3.16 -33.17
C GLU A 418 3.13 -2.32 -32.70
N PHE A 419 2.07 -2.91 -32.18
CA PHE A 419 0.94 -2.16 -31.65
C PHE A 419 0.53 -2.61 -30.25
N GLN A 420 0.10 -1.65 -29.45
CA GLN A 420 -0.48 -1.89 -28.13
C GLN A 420 -1.73 -1.04 -28.01
N GLY A 421 -2.73 -1.48 -27.27
CA GLY A 421 -3.96 -0.71 -27.22
C GLY A 421 -4.97 -1.17 -26.20
N THR A 422 -6.01 -0.38 -26.01
CA THR A 422 -7.12 -0.72 -25.11
C THR A 422 -8.41 -0.77 -25.92
N MET A 423 -9.09 -1.91 -25.86
CA MET A 423 -10.42 -2.06 -26.42
C MET A 423 -11.42 -1.33 -25.54
N ARG A 424 -12.09 -0.33 -26.09
CA ARG A 424 -13.09 0.47 -25.39
C ARG A 424 -14.43 0.42 -26.10
N THR A 425 -15.54 0.39 -25.36
CA THR A 425 -16.83 0.77 -25.95
C THR A 425 -16.95 2.28 -26.08
N ALA A 426 -17.91 2.72 -26.87
CA ALA A 426 -18.30 4.12 -26.98
C ALA A 426 -18.63 4.79 -25.63
N GLY A 427 -19.01 4.03 -24.59
CA GLY A 427 -19.20 4.51 -23.22
C GLY A 427 -17.91 4.67 -22.40
N GLY A 428 -16.74 4.41 -23.00
CA GLY A 428 -15.43 4.51 -22.33
C GLY A 428 -15.04 3.30 -21.47
N LEU A 429 -15.86 2.25 -21.45
CA LEU A 429 -15.55 1.02 -20.71
C LEU A 429 -14.45 0.25 -21.41
N SER A 430 -13.39 -0.10 -20.68
CA SER A 430 -12.28 -0.92 -21.17
C SER A 430 -12.61 -2.40 -21.00
N PHE A 431 -12.51 -3.18 -22.07
CA PHE A 431 -12.79 -4.62 -22.06
C PHE A 431 -11.53 -5.48 -22.13
N GLY A 432 -10.43 -4.95 -22.67
CA GLY A 432 -9.20 -5.70 -22.81
C GLY A 432 -8.07 -4.80 -23.28
N ARG A 433 -6.84 -5.22 -23.01
CA ARG A 433 -5.61 -4.55 -23.44
C ARG A 433 -4.85 -5.47 -24.37
N VAL A 434 -4.48 -4.97 -25.54
CA VAL A 434 -3.48 -5.60 -26.39
C VAL A 434 -2.10 -5.14 -25.95
N TYR A 435 -1.23 -6.08 -25.60
CA TYR A 435 0.19 -5.86 -25.32
C TYR A 435 0.94 -6.87 -26.20
N ASN A 436 1.94 -6.45 -26.99
CA ASN A 436 2.61 -7.27 -28.02
C ASN A 436 1.81 -7.52 -29.32
N GLY A 437 1.04 -6.54 -29.79
CA GLY A 437 0.49 -6.62 -31.14
C GLY A 437 1.58 -6.49 -32.21
N GLU A 438 1.49 -7.29 -33.27
CA GLU A 438 2.35 -7.22 -34.45
C GLU A 438 1.49 -7.21 -35.71
N LEU A 439 1.75 -6.25 -36.58
CA LEU A 439 1.20 -6.15 -37.91
C LEU A 439 2.35 -6.27 -38.90
N SER A 440 2.34 -7.33 -39.69
CA SER A 440 3.27 -7.60 -40.79
C SER A 440 2.51 -7.81 -42.10
N ALA A 441 3.24 -7.95 -43.22
CA ALA A 441 2.62 -8.28 -44.50
C ALA A 441 1.97 -9.69 -44.51
N GLU A 442 2.39 -10.57 -43.60
CA GLU A 442 1.96 -11.98 -43.59
C GLU A 442 0.82 -12.25 -42.58
N HIS A 443 0.74 -11.47 -41.50
CA HIS A 443 -0.23 -11.70 -40.43
C HIS A 443 -0.42 -10.47 -39.53
N ILE A 444 -1.53 -10.48 -38.80
CA ILE A 444 -1.82 -9.61 -37.66
C ILE A 444 -1.92 -10.49 -36.43
N GLN A 445 -1.10 -10.29 -35.40
CA GLN A 445 -1.19 -11.07 -34.17
C GLN A 445 -1.09 -10.18 -32.93
N GLY A 446 -1.49 -10.70 -31.77
CA GLY A 446 -1.29 -9.99 -30.52
C GLY A 446 -1.82 -10.73 -29.31
N ASP A 447 -1.30 -10.38 -28.14
CA ASP A 447 -1.76 -10.91 -26.86
C ASP A 447 -2.79 -9.96 -26.23
N LEU A 448 -3.90 -10.52 -25.79
CA LEU A 448 -5.03 -9.85 -25.15
C LEU A 448 -4.99 -10.16 -23.65
N GLU A 449 -4.96 -9.12 -22.82
CA GLU A 449 -5.18 -9.22 -21.38
C GLU A 449 -6.53 -8.60 -21.06
N PHE A 450 -7.42 -9.36 -20.44
CA PHE A 450 -8.64 -8.79 -19.89
C PHE A 450 -8.34 -8.29 -18.47
N PRO A 451 -8.63 -7.02 -18.15
CA PRO A 451 -8.40 -6.50 -16.82
C PRO A 451 -9.15 -7.33 -15.78
N SER A 452 -8.50 -7.60 -14.64
CA SER A 452 -9.12 -8.31 -13.51
C SER A 452 -10.45 -7.66 -13.13
N ALA A 453 -11.39 -8.44 -12.58
CA ALA A 453 -12.75 -7.99 -12.28
C ALA A 453 -12.85 -6.71 -11.43
N ASN A 454 -11.77 -6.31 -10.74
CA ASN A 454 -11.72 -5.07 -9.98
C ASN A 454 -11.74 -3.80 -10.85
N ASP A 455 -11.37 -3.89 -12.13
CA ASP A 455 -11.26 -2.75 -13.04
C ASP A 455 -12.36 -2.69 -14.12
N SER A 456 -13.23 -3.72 -14.21
CA SER A 456 -14.31 -3.79 -15.21
C SER A 456 -15.68 -4.08 -14.55
N PRO A 457 -16.65 -3.14 -14.62
CA PRO A 457 -17.96 -3.28 -13.97
C PRO A 457 -18.87 -4.34 -14.62
N ILE A 458 -18.46 -4.95 -15.74
CA ILE A 458 -19.24 -5.97 -16.46
C ILE A 458 -18.85 -7.41 -16.04
N MET A 459 -17.66 -7.59 -15.44
CA MET A 459 -17.11 -8.90 -15.05
C MET A 459 -17.35 -9.26 -13.57
N THR A 460 -18.14 -8.47 -12.84
CA THR A 460 -18.36 -8.65 -11.38
C THR A 460 -19.20 -9.88 -11.01
N ALA A 461 -19.85 -10.54 -11.97
CA ALA A 461 -20.70 -11.70 -11.69
C ALA A 461 -19.96 -13.06 -11.74
N VAL A 462 -18.78 -13.15 -12.37
CA VAL A 462 -17.97 -14.37 -12.45
C VAL A 462 -16.52 -13.92 -12.48
N THR A 463 -15.71 -14.29 -11.48
CA THR A 463 -14.34 -13.78 -11.31
C THR A 463 -13.28 -14.79 -11.80
N PRO A 464 -12.98 -14.89 -13.11
CA PRO A 464 -11.68 -15.41 -13.51
C PRO A 464 -10.62 -14.43 -13.02
N LEU A 465 -9.58 -14.94 -12.35
CA LEU A 465 -8.49 -14.12 -11.80
C LEU A 465 -7.62 -13.52 -12.90
N ALA A 466 -7.53 -14.19 -14.06
CA ALA A 466 -6.87 -13.68 -15.25
C ALA A 466 -7.43 -14.39 -16.51
N VAL A 467 -7.70 -13.62 -17.56
CA VAL A 467 -7.96 -14.15 -18.90
C VAL A 467 -6.87 -13.61 -19.82
N GLN A 468 -6.08 -14.51 -20.38
CA GLN A 468 -5.09 -14.21 -21.40
C GLN A 468 -5.58 -14.78 -22.73
N GLY A 469 -5.48 -14.01 -23.80
CA GLY A 469 -5.78 -14.45 -25.14
C GLY A 469 -4.61 -14.18 -26.07
N HIS A 470 -4.49 -14.98 -27.12
CA HIS A 470 -3.61 -14.73 -28.25
C HIS A 470 -4.45 -14.82 -29.51
N PHE A 471 -4.41 -13.81 -30.36
CA PHE A 471 -5.08 -13.87 -31.67
C PHE A 471 -4.06 -13.76 -32.79
N LYS A 472 -4.35 -14.42 -33.90
CA LYS A 472 -3.63 -14.36 -35.16
C LYS A 472 -4.63 -14.31 -36.31
N PHE A 473 -4.47 -13.34 -37.19
CA PHE A 473 -5.22 -13.19 -38.42
C PHE A 473 -4.24 -13.27 -39.58
N ASP A 474 -4.39 -14.27 -40.43
CA ASP A 474 -3.56 -14.47 -41.62
C ASP A 474 -4.44 -14.84 -42.83
N LYS A 475 -3.81 -15.30 -43.92
CA LYS A 475 -4.52 -15.70 -45.15
C LYS A 475 -5.50 -16.86 -44.94
N ASP A 476 -5.28 -17.69 -43.93
CA ASP A 476 -6.08 -18.88 -43.66
C ASP A 476 -7.32 -18.52 -42.81
N GLY A 477 -7.22 -17.51 -41.94
CA GLY A 477 -8.36 -16.96 -41.20
C GLY A 477 -7.98 -16.27 -39.89
N LEU A 478 -8.96 -16.11 -39.02
CA LEU A 478 -8.79 -15.68 -37.63
C LEU A 478 -8.64 -16.92 -36.73
N ILE A 479 -7.53 -17.02 -36.01
CA ILE A 479 -7.34 -17.94 -34.88
C ILE A 479 -7.27 -17.11 -33.61
N ALA A 480 -8.08 -17.42 -32.61
CA ALA A 480 -8.02 -16.80 -31.28
C ALA A 480 -7.97 -17.90 -30.22
N LYS A 481 -6.87 -17.96 -29.47
CA LYS A 481 -6.68 -18.87 -28.34
C LYS A 481 -6.85 -18.09 -27.04
N GLY A 482 -7.54 -18.65 -26.07
CA GLY A 482 -7.76 -18.05 -24.76
C GLY A 482 -7.43 -19.03 -23.66
N LYS A 483 -6.84 -18.53 -22.57
CA LYS A 483 -6.68 -19.25 -21.32
C LYS A 483 -7.27 -18.42 -20.19
N ALA A 484 -8.32 -18.93 -19.57
CA ALA A 484 -8.94 -18.32 -18.40
C ALA A 484 -8.59 -19.13 -17.15
N THR A 485 -7.94 -18.51 -16.17
CA THR A 485 -7.62 -19.17 -14.90
C THR A 485 -8.64 -18.78 -13.83
N LEU A 486 -9.30 -19.78 -13.24
CA LEU A 486 -10.23 -19.63 -12.14
C LEU A 486 -9.50 -19.90 -10.83
N PHE A 487 -9.68 -19.05 -9.81
CA PHE A 487 -9.28 -19.32 -8.41
C PHE A 487 -7.89 -19.96 -8.19
N ASN A 488 -6.85 -19.54 -8.93
CA ASN A 488 -5.47 -20.10 -8.87
C ASN A 488 -5.35 -21.61 -9.17
N GLY A 489 -6.34 -22.23 -9.81
CA GLY A 489 -6.37 -23.68 -10.09
C GLY A 489 -6.84 -24.02 -11.50
N PRO A 490 -8.17 -24.14 -11.76
CA PRO A 490 -8.68 -24.53 -13.06
C PRO A 490 -8.27 -23.57 -14.18
N SER A 491 -7.77 -24.10 -15.29
CA SER A 491 -7.67 -23.35 -16.54
C SER A 491 -8.68 -23.83 -17.57
N ILE A 492 -9.36 -22.87 -18.19
CA ILE A 492 -10.18 -23.11 -19.38
C ILE A 492 -9.37 -22.66 -20.58
N ASP A 493 -8.96 -23.60 -21.41
CA ASP A 493 -8.28 -23.35 -22.67
C ASP A 493 -9.33 -23.35 -23.78
N SER A 494 -9.43 -22.25 -24.52
CA SER A 494 -10.35 -22.08 -25.65
C SER A 494 -9.61 -21.74 -26.93
N GLU A 495 -10.14 -22.19 -28.06
CA GLU A 495 -9.65 -21.84 -29.38
C GLU A 495 -10.83 -21.60 -30.32
N ILE A 496 -10.80 -20.45 -31.00
CA ILE A 496 -11.79 -20.06 -32.01
C ILE A 496 -11.05 -19.93 -33.33
N PHE A 497 -11.48 -20.67 -34.33
CA PHE A 497 -11.03 -20.52 -35.70
C PHE A 497 -12.17 -20.06 -36.59
N ILE A 498 -11.92 -19.01 -37.39
CA ILE A 498 -12.83 -18.53 -38.43
C ILE A 498 -12.02 -18.40 -39.72
N GLY A 499 -12.17 -19.38 -40.61
CA GLY A 499 -11.53 -19.38 -41.91
C GLY A 499 -12.05 -18.26 -42.81
N THR A 500 -11.23 -17.79 -43.75
CA THR A 500 -11.61 -16.77 -44.74
C THR A 500 -12.76 -17.22 -45.65
N ASN A 501 -12.98 -18.54 -45.78
CA ASN A 501 -14.12 -19.13 -46.46
C ASN A 501 -15.44 -19.09 -45.64
N GLY A 502 -15.41 -18.59 -44.40
CA GLY A 502 -16.54 -18.50 -43.47
C GLY A 502 -16.85 -19.78 -42.69
N HIS A 503 -16.08 -20.85 -42.88
CA HIS A 503 -16.15 -22.04 -42.01
C HIS A 503 -15.33 -21.79 -40.75
N GLY A 504 -15.81 -22.29 -39.62
CA GLY A 504 -15.07 -22.13 -38.38
C GLY A 504 -15.42 -23.19 -37.34
N HIS A 505 -14.64 -23.18 -36.27
CA HIS A 505 -14.89 -24.02 -35.12
C HIS A 505 -14.52 -23.29 -33.82
N ILE A 506 -15.13 -23.73 -32.73
CA ILE A 506 -14.85 -23.26 -31.38
C ILE A 506 -14.56 -24.50 -30.56
N THR A 507 -13.40 -24.57 -29.93
CA THR A 507 -13.10 -25.56 -28.91
C THR A 507 -12.93 -24.87 -27.56
N ALA A 508 -13.41 -25.49 -26.49
CA ALA A 508 -13.09 -25.09 -25.13
C ALA A 508 -12.94 -26.32 -24.27
N THR A 509 -11.82 -26.43 -23.57
CA THR A 509 -11.51 -27.52 -22.65
C THR A 509 -11.30 -26.94 -21.27
N ALA A 510 -11.85 -27.63 -20.27
CA ALA A 510 -11.69 -27.33 -18.86
C ALA A 510 -11.33 -28.63 -18.18
N ASP A 511 -10.14 -28.73 -17.57
CA ASP A 511 -9.80 -29.86 -16.70
C ASP A 511 -9.45 -29.28 -15.33
N PHE A 512 -10.05 -29.84 -14.27
CA PHE A 512 -10.11 -29.15 -12.99
C PHE A 512 -9.51 -29.90 -11.79
N GLN A 513 -9.75 -31.15 -11.41
CA GLN A 513 -9.15 -31.75 -10.18
C GLN A 513 -9.20 -30.94 -8.84
N LEU A 514 -10.27 -31.09 -8.03
CA LEU A 514 -10.29 -30.68 -6.61
C LEU A 514 -9.81 -31.88 -5.78
N PHE A 515 -8.70 -31.72 -5.06
CA PHE A 515 -8.07 -32.79 -4.27
C PHE A 515 -7.59 -33.97 -5.14
N ASP A 516 -6.86 -34.93 -4.57
CA ASP A 516 -6.45 -36.15 -5.27
C ASP A 516 -7.62 -37.09 -5.63
N VAL A 517 -8.87 -36.67 -5.40
CA VAL A 517 -10.06 -37.52 -5.34
C VAL A 517 -11.15 -37.11 -6.33
N LEU A 518 -11.26 -35.83 -6.74
CA LEU A 518 -12.34 -35.39 -7.63
C LEU A 518 -11.78 -34.71 -8.87
N LYS A 519 -11.79 -35.39 -10.02
CA LYS A 519 -11.45 -34.83 -11.32
C LYS A 519 -12.72 -34.45 -12.08
N VAL A 520 -12.80 -33.21 -12.54
CA VAL A 520 -13.87 -32.77 -13.44
C VAL A 520 -13.24 -32.29 -14.72
N ALA A 521 -13.70 -32.82 -15.84
CA ALA A 521 -13.29 -32.41 -17.17
C ALA A 521 -14.51 -31.97 -17.98
N GLY A 522 -14.33 -31.00 -18.86
CA GLY A 522 -15.35 -30.48 -19.75
C GLY A 522 -14.73 -30.16 -21.10
N GLU A 523 -15.36 -30.57 -22.18
CA GLU A 523 -14.99 -30.25 -23.54
C GLU A 523 -16.21 -29.73 -24.29
N LEU A 524 -16.03 -28.63 -25.01
CA LEU A 524 -16.97 -28.08 -25.96
C LEU A 524 -16.28 -28.08 -27.31
N GLU A 525 -16.86 -28.73 -28.31
CA GLU A 525 -16.46 -28.61 -29.70
C GLU A 525 -17.66 -28.14 -30.52
N SER A 526 -17.56 -26.98 -31.16
CA SER A 526 -18.56 -26.49 -32.09
C SER A 526 -17.96 -26.24 -33.47
N LYS A 527 -18.71 -26.58 -34.53
CA LYS A 527 -18.37 -26.29 -35.92
C LYS A 527 -19.50 -25.49 -36.55
N PHE A 528 -19.16 -24.53 -37.39
CA PHE A 528 -20.14 -23.74 -38.11
C PHE A 528 -19.75 -23.49 -39.56
N THR A 529 -20.77 -23.30 -40.40
CA THR A 529 -20.64 -22.99 -41.82
C THR A 529 -20.88 -21.50 -42.11
N PRO A 530 -20.54 -20.99 -43.31
CA PRO A 530 -20.64 -19.57 -43.63
C PRO A 530 -22.03 -18.99 -43.35
N GLY A 531 -22.06 -17.93 -42.53
CA GLY A 531 -23.29 -17.28 -42.09
C GLY A 531 -24.06 -18.05 -41.01
N PHE A 532 -23.41 -18.97 -40.29
CA PHE A 532 -24.01 -19.81 -39.24
C PHE A 532 -25.22 -20.62 -39.71
N LYS A 533 -25.26 -20.96 -41.01
CA LYS A 533 -26.38 -21.72 -41.61
C LYS A 533 -26.52 -23.11 -41.01
N ARG A 534 -25.39 -23.70 -40.65
CA ARG A 534 -25.27 -24.94 -39.88
C ARG A 534 -24.34 -24.72 -38.71
N VAL A 535 -24.78 -25.16 -37.54
CA VAL A 535 -24.00 -25.20 -36.31
C VAL A 535 -24.17 -26.58 -35.70
N THR A 536 -23.05 -27.26 -35.46
CA THR A 536 -22.98 -28.45 -34.62
C THR A 536 -22.22 -28.07 -33.35
N ALA A 537 -22.69 -28.50 -32.20
CA ALA A 537 -22.00 -28.30 -30.92
C ALA A 537 -22.10 -29.58 -30.11
N ASN A 538 -20.96 -30.12 -29.71
CA ASN A 538 -20.83 -31.24 -28.81
C ASN A 538 -20.27 -30.72 -27.49
N VAL A 539 -20.96 -31.00 -26.38
CA VAL A 539 -20.51 -30.67 -25.03
C VAL A 539 -20.39 -31.96 -24.23
N VAL A 540 -19.17 -32.29 -23.82
CA VAL A 540 -18.89 -33.45 -22.97
C VAL A 540 -18.43 -32.95 -21.61
N GLY A 541 -19.21 -33.19 -20.56
CA GLY A 541 -18.80 -32.98 -19.18
C GLY A 541 -18.58 -34.33 -18.50
N MET A 542 -17.49 -34.49 -17.77
CA MET A 542 -17.15 -35.69 -17.00
C MET A 542 -16.78 -35.31 -15.57
N VAL A 543 -17.29 -36.08 -14.61
CA VAL A 543 -16.95 -35.99 -13.20
C VAL A 543 -16.49 -37.38 -12.77
N ASP A 544 -15.19 -37.50 -12.49
CA ASP A 544 -14.54 -38.69 -11.96
C ASP A 544 -14.23 -38.50 -10.48
N LEU A 545 -14.76 -39.38 -9.64
CA LEU A 545 -14.45 -39.46 -8.23
C LEU A 545 -13.57 -40.70 -8.00
N ASP A 546 -12.29 -40.51 -7.69
CA ASP A 546 -11.30 -41.55 -7.41
C ASP A 546 -11.15 -41.76 -5.90
N LEU A 547 -11.95 -42.67 -5.33
CA LEU A 547 -11.96 -42.96 -3.90
C LEU A 547 -10.91 -44.01 -3.50
N GLN A 548 -9.71 -44.03 -4.10
CA GLN A 548 -8.57 -44.96 -3.90
C GLN A 548 -8.86 -46.47 -4.10
N LEU A 549 -10.08 -46.91 -3.86
CA LEU A 549 -10.58 -48.29 -3.86
C LEU A 549 -11.60 -48.51 -4.99
N PHE A 550 -12.24 -47.45 -5.50
CA PHE A 550 -13.12 -47.48 -6.67
C PHE A 550 -13.21 -46.11 -7.35
N LYS A 551 -13.40 -46.12 -8.67
CA LYS A 551 -13.63 -44.92 -9.49
C LYS A 551 -15.10 -44.83 -9.88
N VAL A 552 -15.73 -43.70 -9.56
CA VAL A 552 -17.08 -43.38 -10.02
C VAL A 552 -17.00 -42.28 -11.07
N SER A 553 -17.37 -42.59 -12.31
CA SER A 553 -17.48 -41.62 -13.39
C SER A 553 -18.95 -41.31 -13.68
N ALA A 554 -19.27 -40.03 -13.80
CA ALA A 554 -20.49 -39.55 -14.40
C ALA A 554 -20.15 -38.67 -15.61
N ALA A 555 -20.79 -38.89 -16.75
CA ALA A 555 -20.57 -38.12 -17.96
C ALA A 555 -21.90 -37.62 -18.54
N LEU A 556 -21.88 -36.41 -19.10
CA LEU A 556 -22.97 -35.78 -19.83
C LEU A 556 -22.44 -35.34 -21.19
N ASP A 557 -22.97 -35.95 -22.25
CA ASP A 557 -22.67 -35.66 -23.64
C ASP A 557 -23.90 -34.97 -24.26
N VAL A 558 -23.77 -33.75 -24.75
CA VAL A 558 -24.86 -32.97 -25.35
C VAL A 558 -24.48 -32.63 -26.79
N ASP A 559 -25.17 -33.26 -27.72
CA ASP A 559 -25.05 -33.02 -29.15
C ASP A 559 -26.19 -32.11 -29.63
N ALA A 560 -25.85 -30.90 -30.06
CA ALA A 560 -26.76 -29.94 -30.65
C ALA A 560 -26.44 -29.76 -32.13
N ASP A 561 -27.42 -30.04 -33.01
CA ASP A 561 -27.25 -29.95 -34.45
C ASP A 561 -28.47 -29.32 -35.11
N THR A 562 -28.23 -28.20 -35.79
CA THR A 562 -29.24 -27.47 -36.57
C THR A 562 -29.85 -28.29 -37.72
N ASP A 563 -29.13 -29.26 -38.28
CA ASP A 563 -29.65 -30.13 -39.35
C ASP A 563 -30.70 -31.12 -38.84
N ARG A 564 -30.72 -31.43 -37.53
CA ARG A 564 -31.76 -32.28 -36.91
C ARG A 564 -33.14 -31.65 -37.00
N VAL A 565 -33.22 -30.32 -36.91
CA VAL A 565 -34.48 -29.57 -37.07
C VAL A 565 -35.02 -29.74 -38.49
N ALA A 566 -34.15 -29.74 -39.50
CA ALA A 566 -34.53 -29.99 -40.89
C ALA A 566 -35.03 -31.43 -41.12
N GLN A 567 -34.62 -32.39 -40.28
CA GLN A 567 -35.08 -33.78 -40.29
C GLN A 567 -36.34 -34.03 -39.42
N GLY A 568 -36.94 -32.98 -38.85
CA GLY A 568 -38.13 -33.10 -37.98
C GLY A 568 -37.83 -33.66 -36.58
N LYS A 569 -36.55 -33.72 -36.18
CA LYS A 569 -36.12 -34.12 -34.82
C LYS A 569 -35.89 -32.88 -33.96
N LEU A 570 -35.90 -33.08 -32.64
CA LEU A 570 -35.51 -32.01 -31.71
C LEU A 570 -34.00 -31.69 -31.88
N PRO A 571 -33.62 -30.41 -31.76
CA PRO A 571 -32.28 -29.91 -32.09
C PRO A 571 -31.16 -30.43 -31.18
N ILE A 572 -31.49 -30.90 -29.97
CA ILE A 572 -30.51 -31.28 -28.96
C ILE A 572 -30.74 -32.72 -28.53
N ARG A 573 -29.68 -33.50 -28.39
CA ARG A 573 -29.67 -34.84 -27.80
C ARG A 573 -28.67 -34.87 -26.66
N ALA A 574 -29.17 -35.06 -25.45
CA ALA A 574 -28.36 -35.22 -24.26
C ALA A 574 -28.28 -36.72 -23.90
N LYS A 575 -27.06 -37.22 -23.74
CA LYS A 575 -26.72 -38.55 -23.24
C LYS A 575 -26.04 -38.38 -21.88
N ALA A 576 -26.72 -38.78 -20.82
CA ALA A 576 -26.13 -38.83 -19.48
C ALA A 576 -25.78 -40.27 -19.12
N SER A 577 -24.61 -40.48 -18.54
CA SER A 577 -24.18 -41.79 -18.05
C SER A 577 -23.59 -41.68 -16.66
N ALA A 578 -23.90 -42.64 -15.79
CA ALA A 578 -23.35 -42.72 -14.44
C ALA A 578 -23.43 -44.17 -13.95
N LEU A 579 -22.36 -44.67 -13.32
CA LEU A 579 -22.33 -46.03 -12.75
C LEU A 579 -22.77 -47.12 -13.73
N GLY A 580 -22.41 -46.97 -15.01
CA GLY A 580 -22.75 -47.92 -16.09
C GLY A 580 -24.20 -47.87 -16.57
N ALA A 581 -25.03 -46.96 -16.06
CA ALA A 581 -26.34 -46.66 -16.62
C ALA A 581 -26.25 -45.52 -17.63
N GLU A 582 -27.11 -45.54 -18.64
CA GLU A 582 -27.16 -44.53 -19.70
C GLU A 582 -28.61 -44.06 -19.93
N ALA A 583 -28.80 -42.75 -20.03
CA ALA A 583 -30.07 -42.12 -20.37
C ALA A 583 -29.86 -41.17 -21.56
N ILE A 584 -30.69 -41.34 -22.60
CA ILE A 584 -30.67 -40.48 -23.79
C ILE A 584 -31.99 -39.73 -23.86
N VAL A 585 -31.92 -38.40 -23.99
CA VAL A 585 -33.08 -37.51 -24.07
C VAL A 585 -32.91 -36.54 -25.24
N ASP A 586 -33.91 -36.46 -26.11
CA ASP A 586 -33.99 -35.43 -27.14
C ASP A 586 -34.77 -34.22 -26.59
N LEU A 587 -34.21 -33.01 -26.74
CA LEU A 587 -34.68 -31.79 -26.10
C LEU A 587 -34.87 -30.63 -27.10
N PRO A 588 -35.90 -29.77 -26.94
CA PRO A 588 -36.10 -28.60 -27.78
C PRO A 588 -35.10 -27.47 -27.50
N SER A 589 -34.56 -27.43 -26.28
CA SER A 589 -33.56 -26.49 -25.77
C SER A 589 -32.77 -27.13 -24.63
N PHE A 590 -31.65 -26.51 -24.22
CA PHE A 590 -30.87 -26.96 -23.07
C PHE A 590 -30.83 -25.87 -21.99
N THR A 591 -31.98 -25.66 -21.34
CA THR A 591 -32.14 -24.72 -20.22
C THR A 591 -31.94 -25.44 -18.87
N PRO A 592 -31.78 -24.71 -17.75
CA PRO A 592 -31.75 -25.34 -16.42
C PRO A 592 -32.98 -26.22 -16.11
N ALA A 593 -34.14 -25.91 -16.68
CA ALA A 593 -35.34 -26.74 -16.55
C ALA A 593 -35.21 -28.05 -17.35
N ASP A 594 -34.58 -28.01 -18.53
CA ASP A 594 -34.34 -29.19 -19.35
C ASP A 594 -33.30 -30.13 -18.72
N PHE A 595 -32.36 -29.60 -17.95
CA PHE A 595 -31.43 -30.43 -17.14
C PHE A 595 -32.18 -31.31 -16.14
N LEU A 596 -33.28 -30.82 -15.54
CA LEU A 596 -34.11 -31.64 -14.66
C LEU A 596 -34.77 -32.82 -15.41
N ILE A 597 -35.01 -32.69 -16.71
CA ILE A 597 -35.53 -33.77 -17.56
C ILE A 597 -34.45 -34.84 -17.77
N VAL A 598 -33.20 -34.43 -18.03
CA VAL A 598 -32.05 -35.34 -18.13
C VAL A 598 -31.81 -36.06 -16.81
N VAL A 599 -31.85 -35.34 -15.68
CA VAL A 599 -31.74 -35.91 -14.33
C VAL A 599 -32.89 -36.86 -14.06
N ALA A 600 -34.13 -36.53 -14.44
CA ALA A 600 -35.28 -37.41 -14.28
C ALA A 600 -35.15 -38.69 -15.13
N ALA A 601 -34.60 -38.59 -16.34
CA ALA A 601 -34.33 -39.74 -17.20
C ALA A 601 -33.23 -40.65 -16.62
N LEU A 602 -32.16 -40.06 -16.08
CA LEU A 602 -31.11 -40.81 -15.37
C LEU A 602 -31.64 -41.42 -14.07
N LYS A 603 -32.53 -40.72 -13.34
CA LYS A 603 -33.21 -41.24 -12.14
C LYS A 603 -34.07 -42.46 -12.44
N ARG A 604 -34.67 -42.56 -13.63
CA ARG A 604 -35.38 -43.77 -14.06
C ARG A 604 -34.45 -44.97 -14.23
N GLN A 605 -33.16 -44.74 -14.43
CA GLN A 605 -32.12 -45.77 -14.51
C GLN A 605 -31.49 -46.10 -13.14
N LEU A 606 -31.97 -45.51 -12.03
CA LEU A 606 -31.48 -45.81 -10.68
C LEU A 606 -31.45 -47.32 -10.37
N PRO A 607 -32.45 -48.14 -10.72
CA PRO A 607 -32.39 -49.57 -10.45
C PRO A 607 -31.16 -50.24 -11.07
N ASP A 608 -30.78 -49.86 -12.29
CA ASP A 608 -29.61 -50.38 -12.99
C ASP A 608 -28.31 -49.81 -12.42
N MET A 609 -28.28 -48.53 -12.04
CA MET A 609 -27.15 -47.92 -11.33
C MET A 609 -26.88 -48.64 -10.00
N TYR A 610 -27.91 -48.89 -9.20
CA TYR A 610 -27.80 -49.62 -7.92
C TYR A 610 -27.37 -51.07 -8.14
N LYS A 611 -27.92 -51.75 -9.16
CA LYS A 611 -27.50 -53.11 -9.53
C LYS A 611 -26.02 -53.18 -9.91
N ASN A 612 -25.54 -52.22 -10.68
CA ASN A 612 -24.13 -52.13 -11.06
C ASN A 612 -23.24 -51.78 -9.87
N MET A 613 -23.69 -50.90 -8.97
CA MET A 613 -23.00 -50.58 -7.73
C MET A 613 -22.91 -51.79 -6.79
N ILE A 614 -23.99 -52.57 -6.64
CA ILE A 614 -23.99 -53.82 -5.85
C ILE A 614 -23.04 -54.85 -6.47
N LYS A 615 -23.00 -54.98 -7.80
CA LYS A 615 -22.02 -55.83 -8.48
C LYS A 615 -20.58 -55.37 -8.24
N ALA A 616 -20.33 -54.06 -8.29
CA ALA A 616 -19.02 -53.49 -8.01
C ALA A 616 -18.59 -53.71 -6.55
N LEU A 617 -19.51 -53.53 -5.60
CA LEU A 617 -19.29 -53.82 -4.18
C LEU A 617 -19.05 -55.32 -3.92
N ALA A 618 -19.77 -56.21 -4.60
CA ALA A 618 -19.54 -57.65 -4.51
C ALA A 618 -18.19 -58.07 -5.13
N ALA A 619 -17.77 -57.44 -6.23
CA ALA A 619 -16.44 -57.63 -6.79
C ALA A 619 -15.35 -57.11 -5.85
N PHE A 620 -15.60 -55.97 -5.18
CA PHE A 620 -14.75 -55.43 -4.12
C PHE A 620 -14.64 -56.38 -2.93
N GLU A 621 -15.75 -56.98 -2.46
CA GLU A 621 -15.72 -58.00 -1.41
C GLU A 621 -14.80 -59.17 -1.80
N GLY A 622 -14.87 -59.62 -3.06
CA GLY A 622 -13.98 -60.65 -3.60
C GLY A 622 -12.51 -60.21 -3.60
N HIS A 623 -12.22 -59.02 -4.11
CA HIS A 623 -10.85 -58.53 -4.24
C HIS A 623 -10.21 -58.16 -2.89
N ALA A 624 -10.98 -57.55 -1.98
CA ALA A 624 -10.56 -57.30 -0.60
C ALA A 624 -10.29 -58.63 0.13
N ALA A 625 -11.10 -59.66 -0.09
CA ALA A 625 -10.83 -61.00 0.45
C ALA A 625 -9.54 -61.62 -0.12
N GLU A 626 -9.26 -61.44 -1.41
CA GLU A 626 -8.00 -61.88 -2.05
C GLU A 626 -6.78 -61.13 -1.52
N VAL A 627 -6.83 -59.80 -1.43
CA VAL A 627 -5.74 -58.96 -0.92
C VAL A 627 -5.47 -59.26 0.56
N LEU A 628 -6.52 -59.39 1.37
CA LEU A 628 -6.39 -59.79 2.77
C LEU A 628 -5.87 -61.21 2.90
N ALA A 629 -6.26 -62.14 2.04
CA ALA A 629 -5.71 -63.50 2.04
C ALA A 629 -4.22 -63.52 1.61
N ALA A 630 -3.83 -62.69 0.65
CA ALA A 630 -2.44 -62.54 0.21
C ALA A 630 -1.56 -61.91 1.29
N GLU A 631 -2.04 -60.89 2.00
CA GLU A 631 -1.32 -60.33 3.15
C GLU A 631 -1.34 -61.26 4.37
N GLU A 632 -2.42 -62.00 4.61
CA GLU A 632 -2.45 -63.05 5.63
C GLU A 632 -1.38 -64.13 5.32
N ALA A 633 -1.24 -64.54 4.06
CA ALA A 633 -0.21 -65.47 3.63
C ALA A 633 1.20 -64.90 3.84
N LYS A 634 1.44 -63.63 3.49
CA LYS A 634 2.74 -62.96 3.71
C LYS A 634 3.06 -62.79 5.19
N ILE A 635 2.08 -62.44 6.03
CA ILE A 635 2.28 -62.32 7.48
C ILE A 635 2.54 -63.70 8.09
N ARG A 636 1.79 -64.75 7.69
CA ARG A 636 2.05 -66.13 8.13
C ARG A 636 3.44 -66.60 7.71
N GLN A 637 3.86 -66.30 6.48
CA GLN A 637 5.21 -66.59 5.97
C GLN A 637 6.26 -65.85 6.79
N ALA A 638 6.10 -64.54 7.01
CA ALA A 638 7.04 -63.72 7.76
C ALA A 638 7.16 -64.14 9.24
N VAL A 639 6.04 -64.54 9.87
CA VAL A 639 6.03 -65.06 11.24
C VAL A 639 6.66 -66.45 11.31
N SER A 640 6.39 -67.33 10.34
CA SER A 640 7.04 -68.65 10.23
C SER A 640 8.55 -68.52 10.00
N ASP A 641 8.96 -67.61 9.12
CA ASP A 641 10.38 -67.36 8.84
C ASP A 641 11.08 -66.72 10.04
N ALA A 642 10.39 -65.85 10.79
CA ALA A 642 10.90 -65.27 12.03
C ALA A 642 11.03 -66.31 13.16
N ALA A 643 10.05 -67.21 13.32
CA ALA A 643 10.08 -68.30 14.29
C ALA A 643 11.21 -69.31 13.98
N ALA A 644 11.38 -69.66 12.71
CA ALA A 644 12.47 -70.51 12.23
C ALA A 644 13.85 -69.86 12.44
N ARG A 645 14.00 -68.55 12.14
CA ARG A 645 15.26 -67.81 12.39
C ARG A 645 15.58 -67.65 13.88
N ALA A 646 14.57 -67.55 14.73
CA ALA A 646 14.73 -67.43 16.17
C ALA A 646 14.93 -68.79 16.88
N GLY A 647 14.85 -69.91 16.16
CA GLY A 647 15.06 -71.25 16.71
C GLY A 647 13.98 -71.73 17.68
N VAL A 648 12.82 -71.06 17.72
CA VAL A 648 11.78 -71.28 18.74
C VAL A 648 11.03 -72.61 18.54
N ASP A 649 11.07 -73.17 17.33
CA ASP A 649 10.31 -74.38 16.99
C ASP A 649 10.95 -75.69 17.50
N ALA A 650 12.16 -75.64 18.09
CA ALA A 650 12.91 -76.85 18.46
C ALA A 650 13.62 -76.81 19.83
N ILE A 651 13.21 -75.94 20.77
CA ILE A 651 13.83 -75.89 22.11
C ILE A 651 12.98 -76.71 23.10
N ARG A 652 13.45 -77.92 23.44
CA ARG A 652 13.08 -78.61 24.68
C ARG A 652 14.27 -78.54 25.63
N THR A 653 14.13 -77.78 26.70
CA THR A 653 15.22 -77.55 27.65
C THR A 653 15.31 -78.61 28.73
N GLY A 654 14.26 -79.43 28.91
CA GLY A 654 14.21 -80.45 29.96
C GLY A 654 13.89 -79.89 31.36
N ASP A 655 13.79 -78.57 31.50
CA ASP A 655 13.24 -77.90 32.68
C ASP A 655 11.74 -77.63 32.47
N PRO A 656 10.84 -78.23 33.28
CA PRO A 656 9.39 -78.08 33.12
C PRO A 656 8.89 -76.64 33.21
N ASN A 657 9.58 -75.76 33.93
CA ASN A 657 9.15 -74.37 34.10
C ASN A 657 9.53 -73.50 32.90
N VAL A 658 10.69 -73.76 32.29
CA VAL A 658 11.14 -73.06 31.08
C VAL A 658 10.36 -73.54 29.86
N ASP A 659 10.14 -74.86 29.74
CA ASP A 659 9.33 -75.42 28.66
C ASP A 659 7.84 -74.98 28.77
N LYS A 660 7.34 -74.74 30.00
CA LYS A 660 6.01 -74.15 30.21
C LYS A 660 5.97 -72.67 29.82
N ALA A 661 6.98 -71.87 30.18
CA ALA A 661 7.05 -70.46 29.79
C ALA A 661 7.18 -70.29 28.26
N LEU A 662 7.97 -71.12 27.59
CA LEU A 662 8.08 -71.15 26.12
C LEU A 662 6.78 -71.65 25.47
N GLY A 663 6.11 -72.63 26.08
CA GLY A 663 4.78 -73.08 25.68
C GLY A 663 3.70 -72.00 25.80
N ASP A 664 3.76 -71.16 26.84
CA ASP A 664 2.83 -70.06 27.07
C ASP A 664 3.11 -68.87 26.12
N ILE A 665 4.37 -68.61 25.76
CA ILE A 665 4.75 -67.63 24.71
C ILE A 665 4.28 -68.10 23.33
N SER A 666 4.44 -69.39 23.01
CA SER A 666 3.93 -69.98 21.76
C SER A 666 2.39 -69.94 21.70
N LYS A 667 1.70 -70.17 22.83
CA LYS A 667 0.24 -69.98 22.93
C LYS A 667 -0.16 -68.52 22.74
N GLY A 668 0.59 -67.57 23.31
CA GLY A 668 0.36 -66.13 23.10
C GLY A 668 0.52 -65.71 21.64
N GLY A 669 1.53 -66.24 20.94
CA GLY A 669 1.72 -66.02 19.50
C GLY A 669 0.59 -66.61 18.65
N LYS A 670 0.09 -67.80 19.01
CA LYS A 670 -1.09 -68.41 18.36
C LYS A 670 -2.38 -67.65 18.66
N GLN A 671 -2.53 -67.06 19.85
CA GLN A 671 -3.67 -66.22 20.21
C GLN A 671 -3.71 -64.92 19.40
N ILE A 672 -2.55 -64.29 19.15
CA ILE A 672 -2.45 -63.10 18.27
C ILE A 672 -2.84 -63.44 16.83
N ILE A 673 -2.51 -64.64 16.34
CA ILE A 673 -2.97 -65.13 15.02
C ILE A 673 -4.49 -65.35 15.01
N THR A 674 -5.07 -65.90 16.09
CA THR A 674 -6.53 -66.04 16.21
C THR A 674 -7.24 -64.69 16.26
N GLU A 675 -6.68 -63.68 16.95
CA GLU A 675 -7.21 -62.31 16.98
C GLU A 675 -7.13 -61.60 15.60
N LEU A 676 -6.08 -61.87 14.82
CA LEU A 676 -5.96 -61.42 13.43
C LEU A 676 -6.96 -62.13 12.49
N VAL A 677 -7.26 -63.40 12.73
CA VAL A 677 -8.32 -64.15 12.02
C VAL A 677 -9.72 -63.64 12.42
N ASP A 678 -9.92 -63.21 13.66
CA ASP A 678 -11.17 -62.57 14.09
C ASP A 678 -11.37 -61.18 13.46
N ALA A 679 -10.29 -60.43 13.16
CA ALA A 679 -10.36 -59.19 12.39
C ALA A 679 -10.86 -59.42 10.94
N ARG A 680 -10.55 -60.58 10.33
CA ARG A 680 -11.11 -61.02 9.02
C ARG A 680 -12.61 -61.29 9.12
N VAL A 681 -13.07 -61.91 10.21
CA VAL A 681 -14.51 -62.11 10.47
C VAL A 681 -15.22 -60.76 10.68
N PHE A 682 -14.53 -59.78 11.28
CA PHE A 682 -15.07 -58.44 11.51
C PHE A 682 -15.18 -57.62 10.20
N GLY A 683 -14.16 -57.65 9.33
CA GLY A 683 -14.21 -57.02 8.00
C GLY A 683 -15.27 -57.62 7.08
N GLY A 684 -15.41 -58.95 7.09
CA GLY A 684 -16.49 -59.65 6.37
C GLY A 684 -17.89 -59.31 6.91
N LYS A 685 -18.03 -59.15 8.23
CA LYS A 685 -19.30 -58.72 8.87
C LYS A 685 -19.64 -57.26 8.57
N ALA A 686 -18.65 -56.36 8.52
CA ALA A 686 -18.86 -54.95 8.19
C ALA A 686 -19.30 -54.76 6.72
N ALA A 687 -18.68 -55.47 5.78
CA ALA A 687 -19.11 -55.49 4.37
C ALA A 687 -20.53 -56.09 4.21
N THR A 688 -20.81 -57.19 4.92
CA THR A 688 -22.14 -57.81 4.94
C THR A 688 -23.20 -56.89 5.57
N GLN A 689 -22.85 -56.10 6.59
CA GLN A 689 -23.73 -55.09 7.20
C GLN A 689 -24.00 -53.93 6.24
N LEU A 690 -22.97 -53.41 5.55
CA LEU A 690 -23.13 -52.41 4.49
C LEU A 690 -24.07 -52.89 3.39
N ARG A 691 -23.91 -54.14 2.93
CA ARG A 691 -24.79 -54.77 1.94
C ARG A 691 -26.22 -54.93 2.46
N ARG A 692 -26.42 -55.31 3.73
CA ARG A 692 -27.75 -55.42 4.35
C ARG A 692 -28.42 -54.05 4.56
N SER A 693 -27.68 -53.04 5.01
CA SER A 693 -28.20 -51.66 5.11
C SER A 693 -28.61 -51.12 3.75
N ALA A 694 -27.76 -51.26 2.73
CA ALA A 694 -28.07 -50.85 1.36
C ALA A 694 -29.29 -51.60 0.79
N SER A 695 -29.42 -52.90 1.09
CA SER A 695 -30.57 -53.71 0.66
C SER A 695 -31.87 -53.37 1.40
N ASN A 696 -31.80 -52.97 2.68
CA ASN A 696 -32.96 -52.54 3.47
C ASN A 696 -33.42 -51.12 3.10
N GLU A 697 -32.50 -50.22 2.77
CA GLU A 697 -32.85 -48.91 2.20
C GLU A 697 -33.50 -49.05 0.82
N LEU A 698 -33.10 -50.04 0.01
CA LEU A 698 -33.74 -50.41 -1.25
C LEU A 698 -35.21 -50.82 -1.09
N GLU A 699 -35.53 -51.58 -0.04
CA GLU A 699 -36.91 -51.99 0.24
C GLU A 699 -37.77 -50.80 0.72
N ASN A 700 -37.16 -49.83 1.42
CA ASN A 700 -37.83 -48.63 1.90
C ASN A 700 -38.04 -47.56 0.81
N LEU A 701 -37.07 -47.38 -0.09
CA LEU A 701 -37.16 -46.45 -1.23
C LEU A 701 -38.19 -46.88 -2.29
N GLY A 702 -38.50 -48.18 -2.36
CA GLY A 702 -39.60 -48.70 -3.16
C GLY A 702 -41.00 -48.38 -2.61
N ARG A 703 -41.11 -47.96 -1.33
CA ARG A 703 -42.40 -47.70 -0.64
C ARG A 703 -42.76 -46.22 -0.53
N ASP A 704 -41.79 -45.31 -0.48
CA ASP A 704 -42.02 -43.85 -0.57
C ASP A 704 -40.83 -43.15 -1.26
N PRO A 705 -40.89 -42.94 -2.59
CA PRO A 705 -39.77 -42.39 -3.35
C PRO A 705 -39.56 -40.88 -3.19
N PHE A 706 -40.43 -40.14 -2.48
CA PHE A 706 -40.37 -38.67 -2.41
C PHE A 706 -40.03 -38.09 -1.02
N GLY A 707 -40.25 -38.82 0.07
CA GLY A 707 -40.06 -38.30 1.43
C GLY A 707 -38.64 -38.35 2.01
N THR A 708 -37.78 -39.29 1.57
CA THR A 708 -36.55 -39.65 2.32
C THR A 708 -35.22 -39.23 1.69
N PHE A 709 -35.19 -38.70 0.47
CA PHE A 709 -33.94 -38.47 -0.28
C PHE A 709 -33.07 -37.30 0.19
N ALA A 710 -33.59 -36.39 1.03
CA ALA A 710 -32.85 -35.19 1.44
C ALA A 710 -31.73 -35.45 2.47
N ASN A 711 -31.76 -36.59 3.18
CA ASN A 711 -30.82 -36.89 4.27
C ASN A 711 -29.96 -38.15 4.05
N THR A 712 -30.22 -38.94 3.01
CA THR A 712 -29.66 -40.30 2.83
C THR A 712 -28.19 -40.34 2.38
N PRO A 713 -27.71 -39.52 1.42
CA PRO A 713 -26.31 -39.55 0.97
C PRO A 713 -25.34 -39.16 2.08
N GLN A 714 -25.71 -38.17 2.90
CA GLN A 714 -24.90 -37.72 4.04
C GLN A 714 -24.85 -38.78 5.15
N ASN A 715 -25.95 -39.51 5.39
CA ASN A 715 -25.99 -40.59 6.36
C ASN A 715 -25.16 -41.80 5.89
N ALA A 716 -25.21 -42.15 4.61
CA ALA A 716 -24.38 -43.20 4.02
C ALA A 716 -22.88 -42.84 4.02
N LEU A 717 -22.52 -41.58 3.73
CA LEU A 717 -21.14 -41.06 3.84
C LEU A 717 -20.64 -41.01 5.29
N ASN A 718 -21.51 -40.65 6.24
CA ASN A 718 -21.19 -40.67 7.66
C ASN A 718 -21.00 -42.10 8.20
N GLU A 719 -21.79 -43.08 7.73
CA GLU A 719 -21.59 -44.49 8.06
C GLU A 719 -20.32 -45.07 7.42
N LEU A 720 -20.01 -44.73 6.15
CA LEU A 720 -18.76 -45.12 5.49
C LEU A 720 -17.52 -44.51 6.15
N SER A 721 -17.59 -43.24 6.58
CA SER A 721 -16.54 -42.59 7.38
C SER A 721 -16.36 -43.26 8.74
N ASN A 722 -17.44 -43.73 9.37
CA ASN A 722 -17.39 -44.44 10.64
C ASN A 722 -16.79 -45.86 10.49
N VAL A 723 -17.02 -46.52 9.36
CA VAL A 723 -16.39 -47.81 9.02
C VAL A 723 -14.90 -47.64 8.72
N GLY A 724 -14.51 -46.59 7.97
CA GLY A 724 -13.10 -46.25 7.72
C GLY A 724 -12.30 -45.98 9.01
N ASN A 725 -12.90 -45.24 9.95
CA ASN A 725 -12.30 -44.96 11.26
C ASN A 725 -12.22 -46.21 12.16
N LEU A 726 -13.16 -47.16 12.03
CA LEU A 726 -13.13 -48.44 12.75
C LEU A 726 -12.00 -49.35 12.28
N VAL A 727 -11.69 -49.34 10.97
CA VAL A 727 -10.63 -50.16 10.37
C VAL A 727 -9.24 -49.62 10.70
N THR A 728 -9.06 -48.30 10.78
CA THR A 728 -7.78 -47.69 11.22
C THR A 728 -7.53 -47.79 12.73
N GLY A 729 -8.57 -47.98 13.55
CA GLY A 729 -8.46 -48.11 15.01
C GLY A 729 -8.02 -49.49 15.51
N ALA A 730 -8.03 -50.51 14.64
CA ALA A 730 -7.84 -51.91 15.03
C ALA A 730 -6.37 -52.32 15.30
N PHE A 731 -5.37 -51.51 14.93
CA PHE A 731 -3.93 -51.83 15.11
C PHE A 731 -3.25 -51.10 16.28
N GLY A 732 -4.00 -50.79 17.34
CA GLY A 732 -3.47 -50.06 18.50
C GLY A 732 -4.06 -50.50 19.83
N ASN A 733 -3.83 -51.76 20.23
CA ASN A 733 -4.15 -52.27 21.57
C ASN A 733 -3.19 -51.68 22.63
N LYS A 734 -3.32 -50.37 22.88
CA LYS A 734 -2.97 -49.65 24.12
C LYS A 734 -3.62 -48.26 24.23
N LYS A 735 -4.66 -47.96 23.43
CA LYS A 735 -5.28 -46.61 23.37
C LYS A 735 -6.81 -46.61 23.28
N LYS A 736 -7.49 -47.58 23.89
CA LYS A 736 -8.98 -47.54 24.00
C LYS A 736 -9.45 -46.26 24.72
N ASP A 737 -8.69 -45.80 25.72
CA ASP A 737 -8.95 -44.52 26.41
C ASP A 737 -8.68 -43.28 25.55
N ALA A 738 -7.79 -43.37 24.55
CA ALA A 738 -7.49 -42.24 23.66
C ALA A 738 -8.50 -42.12 22.50
N GLY A 739 -9.10 -43.23 22.05
CA GLY A 739 -10.17 -43.22 21.06
C GLY A 739 -11.46 -42.64 21.62
N ASP A 740 -11.83 -43.03 22.85
CA ASP A 740 -12.98 -42.46 23.55
C ASP A 740 -12.73 -41.01 23.98
N ALA A 741 -11.50 -40.66 24.38
CA ALA A 741 -11.12 -39.26 24.62
C ALA A 741 -11.16 -38.41 23.35
N ARG A 742 -10.76 -38.97 22.20
CA ARG A 742 -10.82 -38.25 20.91
C ARG A 742 -12.25 -38.10 20.41
N ARG A 743 -13.09 -39.13 20.55
CA ARG A 743 -14.54 -39.01 20.27
C ARG A 743 -15.20 -38.00 21.20
N ARG A 744 -14.93 -38.04 22.51
CA ARG A 744 -15.42 -37.03 23.45
C ARG A 744 -14.92 -35.63 23.10
N ALA A 745 -13.65 -35.48 22.71
CA ALA A 745 -13.11 -34.20 22.28
C ALA A 745 -13.72 -33.69 20.96
N GLU A 746 -14.01 -34.58 20.00
CA GLU A 746 -14.67 -34.23 18.74
C GLU A 746 -16.16 -33.91 18.93
N GLU A 747 -16.87 -34.66 19.78
CA GLU A 747 -18.26 -34.38 20.18
C GLU A 747 -18.34 -33.08 20.99
N GLU A 748 -17.41 -32.85 21.92
CA GLU A 748 -17.31 -31.61 22.69
C GLU A 748 -16.94 -30.42 21.78
N ALA A 749 -16.07 -30.60 20.79
CA ALA A 749 -15.77 -29.58 19.80
C ALA A 749 -16.97 -29.26 18.91
N ARG A 750 -17.71 -30.28 18.44
CA ARG A 750 -18.95 -30.09 17.66
C ARG A 750 -20.02 -29.39 18.48
N ALA A 751 -20.26 -29.84 19.72
CA ALA A 751 -21.22 -29.23 20.63
C ALA A 751 -20.84 -27.78 20.95
N LYS A 752 -19.55 -27.48 21.12
CA LYS A 752 -19.06 -26.09 21.26
C LYS A 752 -19.32 -25.26 20.01
N VAL A 753 -19.02 -25.76 18.81
CA VAL A 753 -19.28 -25.04 17.55
C VAL A 753 -20.78 -24.80 17.34
N GLU A 754 -21.63 -25.77 17.63
CA GLU A 754 -23.08 -25.65 17.50
C GLU A 754 -23.68 -24.68 18.53
N ALA A 755 -23.20 -24.73 19.78
CA ALA A 755 -23.55 -23.77 20.82
C ALA A 755 -23.11 -22.33 20.46
N LEU A 756 -21.90 -22.17 19.90
CA LEU A 756 -21.40 -20.88 19.41
C LEU A 756 -22.24 -20.36 18.25
N LYS A 757 -22.59 -21.21 17.26
CA LYS A 757 -23.50 -20.84 16.16
C LYS A 757 -24.85 -20.38 16.67
N LYS A 758 -25.46 -21.14 17.59
CA LYS A 758 -26.74 -20.75 18.20
C LYS A 758 -26.65 -19.41 18.93
N SER A 759 -25.59 -19.20 19.70
CA SER A 759 -25.36 -17.91 20.39
C SER A 759 -25.13 -16.76 19.41
N LEU A 760 -24.42 -17.02 18.29
CA LEU A 760 -24.22 -16.05 17.21
C LEU A 760 -25.54 -15.67 16.55
N ASP A 761 -26.36 -16.65 16.19
CA ASP A 761 -27.67 -16.45 15.56
C ASP A 761 -28.63 -15.73 16.51
N GLU A 762 -28.59 -16.01 17.81
CA GLU A 762 -29.39 -15.30 18.82
C GLU A 762 -28.95 -13.83 18.95
N LYS A 763 -27.64 -13.55 18.94
CA LYS A 763 -27.09 -12.18 19.06
C LYS A 763 -27.30 -11.36 17.77
N LEU A 764 -26.98 -11.93 16.62
CA LEU A 764 -27.04 -11.25 15.32
C LEU A 764 -28.42 -11.30 14.68
N GLY A 765 -29.26 -12.30 14.99
CA GLY A 765 -30.59 -12.45 14.39
C GLY A 765 -31.52 -11.26 14.64
N ARG A 766 -31.39 -10.59 15.80
CA ARG A 766 -32.08 -9.32 16.07
C ARG A 766 -31.58 -8.18 15.19
N LEU A 767 -30.26 -8.08 14.99
CA LEU A 767 -29.66 -7.08 14.10
C LEU A 767 -30.03 -7.32 12.64
N VAL A 768 -29.96 -8.57 12.17
CA VAL A 768 -30.41 -8.98 10.82
C VAL A 768 -31.87 -8.58 10.60
N SER A 769 -32.75 -8.93 11.54
CA SER A 769 -34.17 -8.58 11.45
C SER A 769 -34.43 -7.07 11.48
N ALA A 770 -33.58 -6.31 12.18
CA ALA A 770 -33.70 -4.86 12.26
C ALA A 770 -33.14 -4.15 11.03
N ILE A 771 -32.12 -4.72 10.36
CA ILE A 771 -31.63 -4.25 9.06
C ILE A 771 -32.63 -4.62 7.97
N GLU A 772 -33.20 -5.82 8.01
CA GLU A 772 -34.15 -6.30 7.01
C GLU A 772 -35.41 -5.44 6.96
N GLY A 773 -35.61 -4.73 5.84
CA GLY A 773 -36.78 -3.89 5.64
C GLY A 773 -36.69 -2.51 6.27
N ASP A 774 -35.56 -2.13 6.86
CA ASP A 774 -35.34 -0.77 7.32
C ASP A 774 -35.34 0.21 6.13
N ARG A 775 -35.96 1.38 6.37
CA ARG A 775 -36.29 2.35 5.31
C ARG A 775 -36.05 3.76 5.83
N LEU A 776 -35.16 4.46 5.14
CA LEU A 776 -34.80 5.82 5.48
C LEU A 776 -35.13 6.76 4.33
N ASP A 777 -36.07 7.68 4.56
CA ASP A 777 -36.45 8.73 3.62
C ASP A 777 -35.90 10.09 4.09
N HIS A 778 -34.86 10.59 3.42
CA HIS A 778 -34.30 11.92 3.66
C HIS A 778 -34.86 12.95 2.69
N LEU A 779 -35.57 13.93 3.25
CA LEU A 779 -36.17 15.07 2.57
C LEU A 779 -35.69 16.37 3.21
N PRO A 780 -34.43 16.79 2.98
CA PRO A 780 -33.96 18.08 3.47
C PRO A 780 -34.86 19.21 2.98
N LYS A 781 -35.05 20.23 3.83
CA LYS A 781 -35.82 21.43 3.46
C LYS A 781 -35.21 22.05 2.18
N PRO A 782 -36.03 22.45 1.20
CA PRO A 782 -35.53 23.11 -0.01
C PRO A 782 -34.65 24.29 0.37
N THR A 783 -33.47 24.38 -0.23
CA THR A 783 -32.55 25.49 0.02
C THR A 783 -32.68 26.48 -1.13
N ARG A 784 -32.93 27.74 -0.78
CA ARG A 784 -32.90 28.84 -1.75
C ARG A 784 -31.45 29.31 -1.84
N GLN A 785 -30.80 28.99 -2.93
CA GLN A 785 -29.45 29.49 -3.23
C GLN A 785 -29.55 30.61 -4.26
N LEU A 786 -28.64 31.57 -4.17
CA LEU A 786 -28.43 32.51 -5.26
C LEU A 786 -27.35 31.88 -6.16
N ASP A 787 -27.63 31.75 -7.45
CA ASP A 787 -26.59 31.35 -8.41
C ASP A 787 -25.50 32.42 -8.52
N SER A 788 -24.45 32.15 -9.31
CA SER A 788 -23.34 33.09 -9.53
C SER A 788 -23.77 34.42 -10.16
N ARG A 789 -25.01 34.53 -10.65
CA ARG A 789 -25.61 35.74 -11.22
C ARG A 789 -26.61 36.39 -10.26
N GLY A 790 -26.66 35.96 -9.00
CA GLY A 790 -27.57 36.48 -7.98
C GLY A 790 -29.03 36.06 -8.18
N GLN A 791 -29.32 35.02 -8.98
CA GLN A 791 -30.68 34.55 -9.23
C GLN A 791 -31.09 33.46 -8.25
N GLY A 792 -32.33 33.54 -7.75
CA GLY A 792 -32.88 32.56 -6.81
C GLY A 792 -33.13 31.21 -7.48
N VAL A 793 -32.28 30.25 -7.17
CA VAL A 793 -32.43 28.84 -7.51
C VAL A 793 -32.96 28.09 -6.28
N ASN A 794 -34.08 27.39 -6.46
CA ASN A 794 -34.59 26.49 -5.43
C ASN A 794 -34.05 25.09 -5.72
N GLU A 795 -33.14 24.61 -4.88
CA GLU A 795 -32.65 23.23 -4.94
C GLU A 795 -33.43 22.38 -3.94
N SER A 796 -34.02 21.29 -4.42
CA SER A 796 -34.58 20.24 -3.58
C SER A 796 -33.88 18.92 -3.88
N THR A 797 -33.50 18.23 -2.82
CA THR A 797 -32.81 16.94 -2.91
C THR A 797 -33.59 15.92 -2.09
N ARG A 798 -33.75 14.71 -2.62
CA ARG A 798 -34.34 13.56 -1.94
C ARG A 798 -33.38 12.39 -2.00
N LEU A 799 -33.31 11.63 -0.93
CA LEU A 799 -32.65 10.34 -0.89
C LEU A 799 -33.55 9.36 -0.15
N ARG A 800 -33.74 8.18 -0.74
CA ARG A 800 -34.37 7.03 -0.10
C ARG A 800 -33.35 5.91 -0.02
N LEU A 801 -33.17 5.34 1.16
CA LEU A 801 -32.40 4.13 1.39
C LEU A 801 -33.35 3.01 1.82
N LEU A 802 -33.12 1.82 1.27
CA LEU A 802 -33.83 0.60 1.61
C LEU A 802 -32.79 -0.50 1.82
N PHE A 803 -32.88 -1.19 2.95
CA PHE A 803 -32.01 -2.31 3.30
C PHE A 803 -32.78 -3.63 3.13
N GLU A 804 -32.21 -4.58 2.39
CA GLU A 804 -32.88 -5.83 1.98
C GLU A 804 -31.92 -7.01 2.05
N HIS A 805 -32.45 -8.23 2.16
CA HIS A 805 -31.69 -9.48 2.12
C HIS A 805 -30.53 -9.56 3.14
N ALA A 806 -30.77 -9.06 4.35
CA ALA A 806 -29.85 -9.18 5.45
C ALA A 806 -29.70 -10.63 5.90
N ALA A 807 -28.46 -11.08 6.08
CA ALA A 807 -28.13 -12.41 6.58
C ALA A 807 -26.86 -12.36 7.45
N SER A 808 -26.81 -13.20 8.47
CA SER A 808 -25.62 -13.37 9.31
C SER A 808 -24.90 -14.68 9.03
N ALA A 809 -23.57 -14.67 9.13
CA ALA A 809 -22.75 -15.88 9.07
C ALA A 809 -21.55 -15.77 10.03
N PRO A 810 -21.02 -16.88 10.56
CA PRO A 810 -19.74 -16.89 11.26
C PRO A 810 -18.60 -16.56 10.29
N TRP A 811 -17.59 -15.82 10.76
CA TRP A 811 -16.48 -15.39 9.91
C TRP A 811 -15.36 -16.44 9.83
N GLY A 812 -15.42 -17.28 8.79
CA GLY A 812 -14.42 -18.31 8.50
C GLY A 812 -14.32 -19.40 9.58
N SER A 813 -13.56 -20.47 9.31
CA SER A 813 -13.33 -21.52 10.33
C SER A 813 -12.35 -21.11 11.42
N ASN A 814 -11.50 -20.10 11.16
CA ASN A 814 -10.36 -19.77 12.02
C ASN A 814 -10.70 -18.74 13.10
N ALA A 815 -11.86 -18.10 13.00
CA ALA A 815 -12.35 -17.14 13.98
C ALA A 815 -13.83 -17.42 14.28
N PRO A 816 -14.17 -18.60 14.85
CA PRO A 816 -15.56 -18.98 15.13
C PRO A 816 -16.25 -18.05 16.14
N GLU A 817 -15.48 -17.23 16.85
CA GLU A 817 -15.98 -16.20 17.77
C GLU A 817 -16.31 -14.86 17.07
N SER A 818 -16.03 -14.75 15.77
CA SER A 818 -16.33 -13.58 14.93
C SER A 818 -17.54 -13.87 14.03
N GLY A 819 -18.27 -12.82 13.66
CA GLY A 819 -19.46 -12.92 12.82
C GLY A 819 -19.53 -11.80 11.79
N GLU A 820 -20.29 -11.99 10.74
CA GLU A 820 -20.56 -10.98 9.73
C GLU A 820 -22.05 -10.91 9.46
N VAL A 821 -22.57 -9.70 9.25
CA VAL A 821 -23.91 -9.46 8.72
C VAL A 821 -23.76 -8.80 7.35
N MET A 822 -24.20 -9.47 6.29
CA MET A 822 -24.27 -8.89 4.94
C MET A 822 -25.69 -8.46 4.61
N PHE A 823 -25.86 -7.42 3.81
CA PHE A 823 -27.17 -6.94 3.35
C PHE A 823 -27.03 -6.18 2.02
N LEU A 824 -28.13 -6.01 1.29
CA LEU A 824 -28.18 -5.11 0.14
C LEU A 824 -28.69 -3.73 0.57
N VAL A 825 -28.02 -2.68 0.13
CA VAL A 825 -28.46 -1.29 0.28
C VAL A 825 -28.86 -0.73 -1.08
N ARG A 826 -30.14 -0.40 -1.22
CA ARG A 826 -30.71 0.27 -2.39
C ARG A 826 -30.84 1.76 -2.11
N ALA A 827 -30.12 2.58 -2.87
CA ALA A 827 -30.23 4.03 -2.81
C ALA A 827 -30.99 4.55 -4.02
N THR A 828 -32.11 5.24 -3.80
CA THR A 828 -32.84 5.98 -4.82
C THR A 828 -32.75 7.47 -4.52
N GLY A 829 -32.12 8.23 -5.42
CA GLY A 829 -31.88 9.65 -5.20
C GLY A 829 -32.51 10.52 -6.28
N MET A 830 -32.78 11.77 -5.90
CA MET A 830 -33.28 12.79 -6.81
C MET A 830 -32.74 14.16 -6.43
N LYS A 831 -32.29 14.92 -7.43
CA LYS A 831 -31.95 16.33 -7.32
C LYS A 831 -32.82 17.11 -8.30
N SER A 832 -33.60 18.05 -7.80
CA SER A 832 -34.42 18.96 -8.59
C SER A 832 -33.92 20.38 -8.39
N THR A 833 -33.54 21.02 -9.48
CA THR A 833 -33.09 22.42 -9.49
C THR A 833 -34.16 23.21 -10.24
N ILE A 834 -34.93 24.02 -9.51
CA ILE A 834 -35.99 24.86 -10.09
C ILE A 834 -35.45 26.27 -10.22
N ASN A 835 -35.27 26.72 -11.46
CA ASN A 835 -34.94 28.11 -11.75
C ASN A 835 -36.24 28.91 -11.79
N THR A 836 -36.44 29.78 -10.81
CA THR A 836 -37.69 30.54 -10.66
C THR A 836 -37.92 31.55 -11.79
N ARG A 837 -36.85 31.97 -12.49
CA ARG A 837 -36.91 32.96 -13.57
C ARG A 837 -36.99 32.32 -14.96
N TYR A 838 -36.41 31.13 -15.12
CA TYR A 838 -36.36 30.39 -16.38
C TYR A 838 -36.80 28.94 -16.14
N PRO A 839 -38.12 28.68 -16.07
CA PRO A 839 -38.64 27.35 -15.77
C PRO A 839 -38.15 26.27 -16.74
N ASP A 840 -37.89 26.63 -17.99
CA ASP A 840 -37.31 25.81 -19.06
C ASP A 840 -35.90 25.30 -18.75
N ARG A 841 -35.18 25.97 -17.84
CA ARG A 841 -33.85 25.55 -17.35
C ARG A 841 -33.92 24.72 -16.07
N SER A 842 -35.11 24.38 -15.60
CA SER A 842 -35.26 23.51 -14.44
C SER A 842 -34.83 22.09 -14.80
N GLN A 843 -33.96 21.50 -13.99
CA GLN A 843 -33.42 20.16 -14.22
C GLN A 843 -33.82 19.24 -13.09
N ARG A 844 -34.23 18.02 -13.44
CA ARG A 844 -34.49 16.94 -12.50
C ARG A 844 -33.61 15.76 -12.86
N LEU A 845 -32.69 15.43 -11.96
CA LEU A 845 -31.85 14.25 -12.06
C LEU A 845 -32.37 13.22 -11.06
N SER A 846 -32.55 11.99 -11.49
CA SER A 846 -32.91 10.86 -10.64
C SER A 846 -32.05 9.65 -10.97
N GLY A 847 -31.77 8.82 -9.98
CA GLY A 847 -30.97 7.61 -10.16
C GLY A 847 -31.27 6.60 -9.06
N SER A 848 -30.95 5.34 -9.33
CA SER A 848 -31.01 4.27 -8.35
C SER A 848 -29.78 3.39 -8.49
N ASP A 849 -29.24 2.93 -7.36
CA ASP A 849 -28.14 1.96 -7.30
C ASP A 849 -28.39 0.97 -6.17
N VAL A 850 -27.83 -0.23 -6.29
CA VAL A 850 -27.89 -1.31 -5.30
C VAL A 850 -26.49 -1.85 -5.10
N GLN A 851 -26.02 -1.88 -3.87
CA GLN A 851 -24.71 -2.41 -3.51
C GLN A 851 -24.82 -3.32 -2.28
N ALA A 852 -23.91 -4.28 -2.13
CA ALA A 852 -23.82 -5.12 -0.93
C ALA A 852 -23.02 -4.39 0.16
N GLY A 853 -23.63 -4.20 1.32
CA GLY A 853 -22.99 -3.71 2.55
C GLY A 853 -22.72 -4.85 3.53
N TYR A 854 -21.84 -4.61 4.50
CA TYR A 854 -21.54 -5.57 5.55
C TYR A 854 -21.30 -4.90 6.91
N VAL A 855 -21.53 -5.66 7.98
CA VAL A 855 -21.05 -5.39 9.35
C VAL A 855 -20.23 -6.57 9.81
N PHE A 856 -18.93 -6.36 9.96
CA PHE A 856 -18.01 -7.38 10.47
C PHE A 856 -17.83 -7.22 11.98
N PHE A 857 -18.04 -8.30 12.74
CA PHE A 857 -17.86 -8.36 14.19
C PHE A 857 -16.66 -9.24 14.56
N GLN A 858 -15.66 -8.66 15.21
CA GLN A 858 -14.53 -9.38 15.81
C GLN A 858 -14.79 -9.65 17.30
N ASP A 859 -14.40 -10.83 17.77
CA ASP A 859 -14.49 -11.24 19.19
C ASP A 859 -15.90 -11.16 19.80
N LEU A 860 -16.95 -11.40 19.00
CA LEU A 860 -18.36 -11.26 19.40
C LEU A 860 -18.81 -12.25 20.50
N LEU A 861 -18.22 -13.44 20.52
CA LEU A 861 -18.55 -14.51 21.47
C LEU A 861 -17.50 -14.69 22.57
N LYS A 862 -16.43 -13.88 22.57
CA LYS A 862 -15.35 -13.99 23.55
C LYS A 862 -15.75 -13.33 24.87
N ALA A 863 -15.89 -14.11 25.94
CA ALA A 863 -16.45 -13.64 27.22
C ALA A 863 -15.71 -12.43 27.83
N ASP A 864 -14.37 -12.38 27.67
CA ASP A 864 -13.52 -11.35 28.28
C ASP A 864 -13.14 -10.21 27.33
N ALA A 865 -13.60 -10.24 26.08
CA ALA A 865 -13.27 -9.21 25.10
C ALA A 865 -14.51 -8.40 24.73
N LYS A 866 -14.32 -7.08 24.59
CA LYS A 866 -15.34 -6.21 24.04
C LYS A 866 -15.42 -6.44 22.52
N PRO A 867 -16.56 -6.87 21.96
CA PRO A 867 -16.67 -7.11 20.53
C PRO A 867 -16.33 -5.84 19.76
N LYS A 868 -15.77 -5.98 18.56
CA LYS A 868 -15.51 -4.83 17.69
C LYS A 868 -16.29 -4.95 16.40
N ALA A 869 -16.91 -3.88 15.95
CA ALA A 869 -17.73 -3.88 14.75
C ALA A 869 -17.13 -2.95 13.68
N ARG A 870 -17.08 -3.40 12.43
CA ARG A 870 -16.66 -2.59 11.28
C ARG A 870 -17.77 -2.58 10.24
N ILE A 871 -18.19 -1.38 9.84
CA ILE A 871 -19.27 -1.20 8.86
C ILE A 871 -18.66 -0.84 7.51
N GLY A 872 -19.02 -1.57 6.46
CA GLY A 872 -18.60 -1.31 5.09
C GLY A 872 -19.78 -1.09 4.17
N ILE A 873 -19.90 0.13 3.61
CA ILE A 873 -20.89 0.48 2.58
C ILE A 873 -20.14 0.95 1.32
N PRO A 874 -20.26 0.25 0.18
CA PRO A 874 -19.67 0.70 -1.08
C PRO A 874 -20.29 2.02 -1.58
N ARG A 875 -19.64 2.66 -2.55
CA ARG A 875 -20.14 3.88 -3.19
C ARG A 875 -21.44 3.63 -3.96
N LEU A 876 -22.46 4.45 -3.72
CA LEU A 876 -23.81 4.34 -4.28
C LEU A 876 -24.04 5.43 -5.35
N LYS A 877 -24.43 5.04 -6.57
CA LYS A 877 -24.65 5.93 -7.73
C LYS A 877 -26.13 6.31 -7.91
N HIS A 878 -26.65 7.21 -7.08
CA HIS A 878 -28.09 7.50 -7.00
C HIS A 878 -28.52 8.94 -7.42
N ASN A 879 -27.63 9.76 -7.98
CA ASN A 879 -27.91 11.14 -8.47
C ASN A 879 -28.48 12.15 -7.45
N SER A 880 -28.49 11.84 -6.14
CA SER A 880 -28.82 12.81 -5.08
C SER A 880 -27.56 13.55 -4.63
N ALA A 881 -27.69 14.80 -4.21
CA ALA A 881 -26.58 15.56 -3.62
C ALA A 881 -26.24 15.13 -2.18
N LEU A 882 -27.06 14.26 -1.58
CA LEU A 882 -26.82 13.72 -0.24
C LEU A 882 -25.81 12.56 -0.30
N PRO A 883 -24.90 12.44 0.68
CA PRO A 883 -23.91 11.36 0.72
C PRO A 883 -24.56 10.05 1.22
N ALA A 884 -25.13 9.26 0.32
CA ALA A 884 -25.92 8.09 0.69
C ALA A 884 -25.14 7.04 1.49
N GLU A 885 -23.87 6.83 1.19
CA GLU A 885 -23.03 5.85 1.86
C GLU A 885 -22.83 6.22 3.32
N LEU A 886 -22.61 7.51 3.58
CA LEU A 886 -22.45 8.05 4.93
C LEU A 886 -23.75 7.97 5.72
N ILE A 887 -24.88 8.26 5.09
CA ILE A 887 -26.20 8.16 5.72
C ILE A 887 -26.55 6.69 6.01
N ALA A 888 -26.29 5.79 5.06
CA ALA A 888 -26.50 4.35 5.24
C ALA A 888 -25.62 3.81 6.36
N SER A 889 -24.34 4.18 6.39
CA SER A 889 -23.42 3.79 7.46
C SER A 889 -23.85 4.30 8.83
N ASP A 890 -24.44 5.50 8.93
CA ASP A 890 -24.98 6.03 10.20
C ASP A 890 -26.19 5.24 10.69
N GLU A 891 -27.04 4.83 9.77
CA GLU A 891 -28.24 4.05 10.10
C GLU A 891 -27.86 2.65 10.58
N ILE A 892 -26.94 1.99 9.86
CA ILE A 892 -26.39 0.70 10.29
C ILE A 892 -25.65 0.84 11.62
N GLN A 893 -24.89 1.91 11.83
CA GLN A 893 -24.29 2.20 13.14
C GLN A 893 -25.35 2.29 14.24
N ARG A 894 -26.45 3.02 14.01
CA ARG A 894 -27.55 3.15 14.98
C ARG A 894 -28.13 1.79 15.33
N LEU A 895 -28.35 0.93 14.33
CA LEU A 895 -28.86 -0.43 14.51
C LEU A 895 -27.86 -1.33 15.27
N VAL A 896 -26.56 -1.23 14.99
CA VAL A 896 -25.53 -1.97 15.73
C VAL A 896 -25.47 -1.52 17.18
N GLU A 897 -25.44 -0.21 17.46
CA GLU A 897 -25.45 0.33 18.82
C GLU A 897 -26.71 -0.09 19.60
N LEU A 898 -27.82 -0.29 18.88
CA LEU A 898 -29.08 -0.71 19.46
C LEU A 898 -29.14 -2.21 19.72
N HIS A 899 -28.74 -3.06 18.77
CA HIS A 899 -28.93 -4.51 18.91
C HIS A 899 -27.71 -5.25 19.46
N VAL A 900 -26.52 -4.65 19.37
CA VAL A 900 -25.25 -5.19 19.88
C VAL A 900 -24.49 -4.07 20.65
N PRO A 901 -25.06 -3.56 21.75
CA PRO A 901 -24.54 -2.38 22.47
C PRO A 901 -23.14 -2.56 23.06
N GLU A 902 -22.72 -3.80 23.31
CA GLU A 902 -21.40 -4.13 23.78
C GLU A 902 -20.31 -3.91 22.71
N ALA A 903 -20.68 -3.88 21.43
CA ALA A 903 -19.73 -3.76 20.33
C ALA A 903 -19.13 -2.35 20.24
N GLU A 904 -17.82 -2.27 20.19
CA GLU A 904 -17.09 -1.06 19.84
C GLU A 904 -16.98 -0.94 18.31
N ILE A 905 -17.69 0.02 17.75
CA ILE A 905 -17.63 0.29 16.31
C ILE A 905 -16.29 0.97 15.98
N GLU A 906 -15.47 0.31 15.16
CA GLU A 906 -14.19 0.81 14.65
C GLU A 906 -14.39 1.74 13.45
N GLY A 907 -13.42 2.65 13.25
CA GLY A 907 -13.40 3.57 12.12
C GLY A 907 -14.30 4.79 12.31
N TYR A 908 -14.52 5.52 11.21
CA TYR A 908 -15.12 6.86 11.23
C TYR A 908 -16.64 6.78 11.44
N ARG A 909 -17.09 7.04 12.66
CA ARG A 909 -18.48 6.85 13.09
C ARG A 909 -19.14 8.15 13.51
N LYS A 910 -20.47 8.21 13.47
CA LYS A 910 -21.26 9.36 13.92
C LYS A 910 -21.39 9.36 15.43
N LEU A 911 -20.87 10.40 16.07
CA LEU A 911 -20.81 10.56 17.52
C LEU A 911 -21.68 11.74 17.95
N TYR A 912 -22.42 11.53 19.04
CA TYR A 912 -23.38 12.50 19.56
C TYR A 912 -22.94 13.10 20.90
N GLU A 913 -21.84 12.62 21.47
CA GLU A 913 -21.37 12.98 22.80
C GLU A 913 -19.90 13.38 22.75
N ARG A 914 -19.45 14.18 23.72
CA ARG A 914 -18.03 14.45 23.98
C ARG A 914 -17.70 14.17 25.44
N LYS A 915 -16.46 13.80 25.71
CA LYS A 915 -15.91 13.78 27.07
C LYS A 915 -15.78 15.22 27.57
N LEU A 916 -16.03 15.48 28.85
CA LEU A 916 -15.82 16.79 29.46
C LEU A 916 -14.48 16.84 30.20
N ALA A 917 -13.58 17.72 29.76
CA ALA A 917 -12.41 18.13 30.52
C ALA A 917 -12.62 19.51 31.13
N ILE A 918 -12.14 19.69 32.36
CA ILE A 918 -12.10 20.98 33.03
C ILE A 918 -10.67 21.45 33.11
N LYS A 919 -10.39 22.64 32.58
CA LYS A 919 -9.14 23.36 32.79
C LYS A 919 -9.36 24.37 33.91
N ASN A 920 -8.84 24.08 35.09
CA ASN A 920 -8.83 25.00 36.21
C ASN A 920 -7.62 25.93 36.09
N GLU A 921 -7.83 27.18 35.66
CA GLU A 921 -6.78 28.20 35.58
C GLU A 921 -6.61 28.97 36.90
N THR A 922 -7.32 28.61 37.96
CA THR A 922 -7.17 29.24 39.26
C THR A 922 -6.00 28.65 40.06
N ASP A 923 -5.52 29.39 41.05
CA ASP A 923 -4.46 28.97 41.98
C ASP A 923 -4.99 28.07 43.12
N GLU A 924 -6.28 27.73 43.09
CA GLU A 924 -6.93 26.95 44.14
C GLU A 924 -7.58 25.70 43.52
N PRO A 925 -7.61 24.56 44.22
CA PRO A 925 -8.41 23.44 43.76
C PRO A 925 -9.90 23.82 43.81
N MET A 926 -10.66 23.22 42.90
CA MET A 926 -12.07 23.54 42.71
C MET A 926 -12.92 22.29 42.77
N THR A 927 -14.05 22.36 43.47
CA THR A 927 -15.11 21.37 43.32
C THR A 927 -15.97 21.78 42.12
N VAL A 928 -16.15 20.87 41.17
CA VAL A 928 -16.95 21.05 39.96
C VAL A 928 -18.10 20.06 40.00
N TRP A 929 -19.33 20.56 39.94
CA TRP A 929 -20.53 19.74 39.85
C TRP A 929 -21.00 19.71 38.41
N VAL A 930 -21.33 18.52 37.92
CA VAL A 930 -21.73 18.31 36.53
C VAL A 930 -22.99 17.46 36.46
N ASN A 931 -23.93 17.93 35.65
CA ASN A 931 -25.01 17.13 35.09
C ASN A 931 -24.74 16.98 33.60
N ALA A 932 -24.70 15.75 33.12
CA ALA A 932 -24.55 15.44 31.69
C ALA A 932 -25.89 14.96 31.13
N GLU A 933 -26.25 15.41 29.93
CA GLU A 933 -27.32 14.77 29.17
C GLU A 933 -26.70 13.77 28.20
N ALA A 934 -26.79 12.50 28.57
CA ALA A 934 -26.25 11.38 27.82
C ALA A 934 -27.35 10.65 27.05
N ARG A 935 -26.91 9.88 26.05
CA ARG A 935 -27.77 9.03 25.23
C ARG A 935 -27.96 7.71 25.97
N VAL A 936 -29.16 7.47 26.49
CA VAL A 936 -29.52 6.25 27.22
C VAL A 936 -30.43 5.39 26.35
N ARG A 937 -30.14 4.10 26.30
CA ARG A 937 -30.99 3.12 25.60
C ARG A 937 -32.19 2.78 26.48
N ARG A 938 -33.42 2.89 25.93
CA ARG A 938 -34.67 2.41 26.53
C ARG A 938 -35.57 1.85 25.43
N ASP A 939 -36.15 0.68 25.64
CA ASP A 939 -37.19 0.09 24.76
C ASP A 939 -36.80 0.09 23.26
N ASP A 940 -35.58 -0.39 22.96
CA ASP A 940 -35.02 -0.41 21.60
C ASP A 940 -34.99 0.96 20.89
N ALA A 941 -34.89 2.03 21.66
CA ALA A 941 -34.64 3.37 21.17
C ALA A 941 -33.56 4.07 22.01
N PHE A 942 -32.94 5.08 21.40
CA PHE A 942 -32.06 6.00 22.10
C PHE A 942 -32.83 7.22 22.56
N ASN A 943 -32.91 7.39 23.88
CA ASN A 943 -33.50 8.56 24.51
C ASN A 943 -32.40 9.43 25.13
N TRP A 944 -32.62 10.74 25.12
CA TRP A 944 -31.74 11.67 25.81
C TRP A 944 -32.25 11.84 27.24
N SER A 945 -31.39 11.55 28.22
CA SER A 945 -31.72 11.75 29.63
C SER A 945 -30.55 12.38 30.36
N TRP A 946 -30.86 13.18 31.36
CA TRP A 946 -29.86 13.68 32.29
C TRP A 946 -29.48 12.56 33.28
N ASP A 947 -28.18 12.30 33.45
CA ASP A 947 -27.66 11.19 34.27
C ASP A 947 -28.15 11.24 35.72
N SER A 948 -28.36 12.44 36.24
CA SER A 948 -28.91 12.70 37.57
C SER A 948 -30.40 12.99 37.55
N GLY A 949 -31.17 12.86 36.47
CA GLY A 949 -32.57 13.33 36.41
C GLY A 949 -32.67 14.84 36.14
N VAL A 950 -33.87 15.43 36.24
CA VAL A 950 -34.07 16.85 35.93
C VAL A 950 -33.15 17.70 36.84
N PRO A 951 -32.29 18.59 36.30
CA PRO A 951 -31.22 19.28 37.04
C PRO A 951 -31.60 20.08 38.30
N ALA A 952 -32.89 20.18 38.64
CA ALA A 952 -33.39 20.82 39.84
C ALA A 952 -33.71 19.85 40.99
N GLU A 953 -33.86 18.54 40.72
CA GLU A 953 -34.44 17.57 41.68
C GLU A 953 -33.44 16.59 42.28
N LYS A 954 -32.26 16.42 41.68
CA LYS A 954 -31.27 15.42 42.10
C LYS A 954 -29.85 15.96 42.07
N ALA A 955 -29.00 15.40 42.92
CA ALA A 955 -27.64 15.86 43.15
C ALA A 955 -26.76 15.65 41.90
N ALA A 956 -26.08 16.71 41.46
CA ALA A 956 -25.05 16.61 40.44
C ALA A 956 -23.82 15.87 40.96
N THR A 957 -23.13 15.21 40.04
CA THR A 957 -21.88 14.51 40.34
C THR A 957 -20.78 15.55 40.57
N ALA A 958 -20.14 15.51 41.73
CA ALA A 958 -19.09 16.44 42.12
C ALA A 958 -17.70 15.87 41.81
N PHE A 959 -16.77 16.70 41.34
CA PHE A 959 -15.39 16.33 41.01
C PHE A 959 -14.44 17.35 41.63
N LEU A 960 -13.31 16.90 42.19
CA LEU A 960 -12.27 17.80 42.68
C LEU A 960 -11.20 17.99 41.60
N VAL A 961 -11.12 19.19 41.02
CA VAL A 961 -10.16 19.55 39.98
C VAL A 961 -9.02 20.36 40.61
N PRO A 962 -7.77 19.86 40.65
CA PRO A 962 -6.64 20.57 41.23
C PRO A 962 -6.38 21.95 40.60
N ALA A 963 -5.73 22.84 41.35
CA ALA A 963 -5.28 24.13 40.86
C ALA A 963 -4.40 23.97 39.60
N ARG A 964 -4.48 24.92 38.67
CA ARG A 964 -3.64 24.97 37.45
C ARG A 964 -3.56 23.66 36.67
N SER A 965 -4.64 22.87 36.66
CA SER A 965 -4.67 21.56 36.02
C SER A 965 -5.78 21.43 34.99
N THR A 966 -5.59 20.51 34.04
CA THR A 966 -6.63 20.04 33.13
C THR A 966 -6.94 18.60 33.47
N LYS A 967 -8.22 18.28 33.70
CA LYS A 967 -8.65 16.94 34.07
C LYS A 967 -9.89 16.53 33.28
N ILE A 968 -9.87 15.33 32.72
CA ILE A 968 -11.04 14.66 32.14
C ILE A 968 -11.85 14.09 33.31
N LEU A 969 -13.09 14.55 33.47
CA LEU A 969 -13.93 14.14 34.60
C LEU A 969 -14.31 12.66 34.46
N GLY A 970 -14.25 11.90 35.57
CA GLY A 970 -14.53 10.46 35.61
C GLY A 970 -13.33 9.57 35.26
N GLU A 971 -12.45 10.02 34.36
CA GLU A 971 -11.24 9.29 33.94
C GLU A 971 -10.03 9.66 34.81
N ASP A 972 -9.74 10.96 34.94
CA ASP A 972 -8.61 11.45 35.73
C ASP A 972 -8.99 11.73 37.19
N VAL A 973 -10.30 11.88 37.48
CA VAL A 973 -10.83 12.32 38.77
C VAL A 973 -12.08 11.52 39.11
N THR A 974 -12.08 10.86 40.26
CA THR A 974 -13.21 10.08 40.75
C THR A 974 -14.30 10.98 41.36
N PRO A 975 -15.59 10.65 41.15
CA PRO A 975 -16.74 11.37 41.74
C PRO A 975 -16.66 11.48 43.26
N PHE A 976 -16.82 12.69 43.80
CA PHE A 976 -16.91 12.98 45.23
C PHE A 976 -18.34 12.80 45.74
N LEU A 977 -18.52 12.01 46.80
CA LEU A 977 -19.77 12.02 47.56
C LEU A 977 -19.79 13.22 48.50
N PRO A 978 -20.88 14.02 48.57
CA PRO A 978 -20.94 15.31 49.27
C PRO A 978 -20.49 15.34 50.75
N ASN A 979 -20.31 14.19 51.41
CA ASN A 979 -20.06 14.06 52.85
C ASN A 979 -18.74 13.37 53.24
N GLN A 980 -17.87 12.96 52.29
CA GLN A 980 -16.55 12.41 52.64
C GLN A 980 -15.53 13.53 52.90
N SER A 981 -14.61 13.37 53.86
CA SER A 981 -13.51 14.33 54.03
C SER A 981 -12.45 14.14 52.93
N VAL A 982 -11.67 15.19 52.63
CA VAL A 982 -10.55 15.09 51.66
C VAL A 982 -9.47 14.12 52.16
N ALA A 983 -9.33 13.97 53.48
CA ALA A 983 -8.33 13.12 54.11
C ALA A 983 -8.67 11.62 54.04
N ASP A 984 -9.94 11.25 54.22
CA ASP A 984 -10.40 9.85 54.15
C ASP A 984 -10.14 9.22 52.77
N ARG A 985 -9.98 10.06 51.75
CA ARG A 985 -9.91 9.68 50.35
C ARG A 985 -8.51 9.41 49.82
N ALA A 986 -7.48 9.94 50.48
CA ALA A 986 -6.10 9.59 50.14
C ALA A 986 -5.84 8.09 50.33
N ASN A 987 -6.61 7.44 51.21
CA ASN A 987 -6.48 6.03 51.54
C ASN A 987 -7.37 5.10 50.68
N ASP A 988 -8.43 5.61 50.04
CA ASP A 988 -9.43 4.81 49.30
C ASP A 988 -9.13 4.71 47.79
N SER A 989 -7.94 5.14 47.36
CA SER A 989 -7.60 5.34 45.93
C SER A 989 -7.31 4.05 45.13
N GLU A 990 -7.43 2.86 45.74
CA GLU A 990 -7.14 1.57 45.11
C GLU A 990 -8.36 0.79 44.62
N SER A 991 -9.60 1.27 44.81
CA SER A 991 -10.75 0.56 44.23
C SER A 991 -10.69 0.62 42.70
N LYS A 992 -10.51 -0.56 42.07
CA LYS A 992 -10.51 -0.78 40.61
C LYS A 992 -11.92 -0.64 40.00
N GLU A 993 -12.75 0.28 40.47
CA GLU A 993 -13.97 0.62 39.75
C GLU A 993 -13.56 1.35 38.46
N ASP A 994 -14.10 0.88 37.32
CA ASP A 994 -13.78 1.40 36.00
C ASP A 994 -14.01 2.91 35.95
N LYS A 995 -12.92 3.66 35.79
CA LYS A 995 -12.91 5.12 35.66
C LYS A 995 -13.54 5.52 34.33
N VAL A 996 -14.86 5.60 34.28
CA VAL A 996 -15.61 5.99 33.06
C VAL A 996 -15.66 7.52 32.96
N ALA A 997 -15.10 8.06 31.87
CA ALA A 997 -15.18 9.49 31.58
C ALA A 997 -16.63 9.98 31.48
N VAL A 998 -16.92 11.13 32.09
CA VAL A 998 -18.22 11.80 31.96
C VAL A 998 -18.37 12.28 30.51
N LYS A 999 -19.41 11.77 29.85
CA LYS A 999 -19.73 12.07 28.45
C LYS A 999 -21.17 12.55 28.31
N GLY A 1000 -21.43 13.39 27.32
CA GLY A 1000 -22.78 13.88 27.02
C GLY A 1000 -22.79 14.79 25.81
N ARG A 1001 -23.99 15.12 25.31
CA ARG A 1001 -24.14 16.07 24.19
C ARG A 1001 -24.15 17.54 24.64
N ARG A 1002 -24.62 17.75 25.87
CA ARG A 1002 -24.62 19.03 26.59
C ARG A 1002 -24.45 18.78 28.08
N PHE A 1003 -23.92 19.79 28.77
CA PHE A 1003 -23.70 19.76 30.21
C PHE A 1003 -24.35 20.96 30.87
N ARG A 1004 -24.69 20.79 32.14
CA ARG A 1004 -24.85 21.90 33.08
C ARG A 1004 -23.79 21.71 34.14
N LEU A 1005 -23.03 22.75 34.41
CA LEU A 1005 -21.95 22.67 35.36
C LEU A 1005 -21.85 23.94 36.18
N TRP A 1006 -21.35 23.79 37.39
CA TRP A 1006 -20.95 24.88 38.24
C TRP A 1006 -19.75 24.48 39.06
N ALA A 1007 -19.02 25.46 39.56
CA ALA A 1007 -17.85 25.17 40.35
C ALA A 1007 -17.69 26.13 41.52
N GLU A 1008 -16.97 25.68 42.54
CA GLU A 1008 -16.56 26.49 43.69
C GLU A 1008 -15.10 26.21 44.04
N SER A 1009 -14.32 27.27 44.27
CA SER A 1009 -12.95 27.17 44.77
C SER A 1009 -12.92 26.92 46.28
N GLU A 1010 -11.78 26.53 46.83
CA GLU A 1010 -11.65 26.37 48.28
C GLU A 1010 -11.99 27.61 49.10
N THR A 1011 -11.72 28.80 48.56
CA THR A 1011 -12.08 30.07 49.21
C THR A 1011 -13.56 30.41 49.04
N GLY A 1012 -14.32 29.68 48.24
CA GLY A 1012 -15.76 29.90 48.05
C GLY A 1012 -16.10 30.75 46.83
N GLU A 1013 -15.15 31.02 45.93
CA GLU A 1013 -15.47 31.67 44.67
C GLU A 1013 -16.32 30.75 43.79
N ARG A 1014 -17.35 31.26 43.09
CA ARG A 1014 -18.30 30.43 42.32
C ARG A 1014 -18.40 30.79 40.85
N TRP A 1015 -18.55 29.75 40.02
CA TRP A 1015 -18.85 29.82 38.59
C TRP A 1015 -20.22 29.19 38.36
N GLU A 1016 -21.26 30.02 38.26
CA GLU A 1016 -22.67 29.55 38.20
C GLU A 1016 -23.34 29.78 36.83
N GLU A 1017 -22.65 30.38 35.86
CA GLU A 1017 -23.23 30.76 34.56
C GLU A 1017 -23.83 29.55 33.81
N GLN A 1018 -23.12 28.41 33.83
CA GLN A 1018 -23.54 27.17 33.16
C GLN A 1018 -24.40 26.27 34.08
N ARG A 1019 -24.88 26.77 35.22
CA ARG A 1019 -25.77 26.00 36.12
C ARG A 1019 -27.17 25.86 35.53
N SER A 1020 -27.70 26.95 34.97
CA SER A 1020 -29.04 27.00 34.36
C SER A 1020 -29.00 27.03 32.83
N GLN A 1021 -27.84 27.33 32.24
CA GLN A 1021 -27.64 27.33 30.80
C GLN A 1021 -27.01 26.02 30.33
N ASP A 1022 -27.42 25.56 29.15
CA ASP A 1022 -26.88 24.36 28.55
C ASP A 1022 -25.57 24.65 27.83
N LEU A 1023 -24.48 24.08 28.34
CA LEU A 1023 -23.19 24.04 27.65
C LEU A 1023 -23.24 22.97 26.55
N TRP A 1024 -23.54 23.37 25.32
CA TRP A 1024 -23.51 22.48 24.16
C TRP A 1024 -22.08 22.16 23.75
N VAL A 1025 -21.65 20.93 24.01
CA VAL A 1025 -20.30 20.46 23.64
C VAL A 1025 -20.23 19.90 22.23
N VAL A 1026 -21.37 19.48 21.68
CA VAL A 1026 -21.50 19.08 20.28
C VAL A 1026 -22.22 20.18 19.50
N ALA A 1027 -21.49 20.81 18.58
CA ALA A 1027 -22.02 21.84 17.69
C ALA A 1027 -22.99 21.24 16.66
N LYS A 1028 -23.90 22.07 16.13
CA LYS A 1028 -24.72 21.68 14.97
C LYS A 1028 -23.81 21.52 13.76
N ASN A 1029 -23.93 20.41 13.05
CA ASN A 1029 -23.10 20.10 11.90
C ASN A 1029 -23.92 20.22 10.61
N ALA A 1030 -23.60 21.21 9.78
CA ALA A 1030 -24.29 21.43 8.51
C ALA A 1030 -24.17 20.23 7.55
N LYS A 1031 -23.05 19.47 7.62
CA LYS A 1031 -22.85 18.26 6.82
C LYS A 1031 -23.75 17.10 7.24
N ILE A 1032 -24.32 17.15 8.45
CA ILE A 1032 -25.22 16.15 9.01
C ILE A 1032 -26.60 16.80 9.25
N GLN A 1033 -27.07 17.56 8.26
CA GLN A 1033 -28.42 18.14 8.25
C GLN A 1033 -28.75 19.03 9.47
N GLY A 1034 -27.73 19.63 10.10
CA GLY A 1034 -27.89 20.48 11.28
C GLY A 1034 -28.07 19.73 12.60
N GLU A 1035 -27.95 18.40 12.59
CA GLU A 1035 -27.89 17.60 13.81
C GLU A 1035 -26.67 17.96 14.65
N ARG A 1036 -26.79 17.80 15.97
CA ARG A 1036 -25.66 17.93 16.90
C ARG A 1036 -24.94 16.60 16.99
N ALA A 1037 -24.21 16.31 15.92
CA ALA A 1037 -23.34 15.15 15.82
C ALA A 1037 -22.05 15.56 15.08
N TYR A 1038 -20.98 14.82 15.33
CA TYR A 1038 -19.75 14.91 14.56
C TYR A 1038 -19.35 13.50 14.12
N ARG A 1039 -18.34 13.39 13.25
CA ARG A 1039 -17.78 12.10 12.90
C ARG A 1039 -16.33 12.06 13.32
N ASP A 1040 -15.95 10.95 13.94
CA ASP A 1040 -14.59 10.66 14.35
C ASP A 1040 -14.46 9.15 14.65
N ASP A 1041 -13.24 8.66 14.84
CA ASP A 1041 -13.01 7.28 15.30
C ASP A 1041 -13.32 7.13 16.81
N LYS A 1042 -13.04 8.18 17.58
CA LYS A 1042 -13.16 8.20 19.03
C LYS A 1042 -13.93 9.42 19.52
N ILE A 1043 -14.53 9.28 20.71
CA ILE A 1043 -15.21 10.38 21.37
C ILE A 1043 -14.18 11.47 21.69
N GLN A 1044 -14.37 12.65 21.10
CA GLN A 1044 -13.54 13.82 21.34
C GLN A 1044 -13.77 14.40 22.73
N THR A 1045 -12.76 15.10 23.24
CA THR A 1045 -12.81 15.81 24.52
C THR A 1045 -13.12 17.29 24.30
N HIS A 1046 -14.11 17.82 25.00
CA HIS A 1046 -14.39 19.25 25.10
C HIS A 1046 -13.77 19.79 26.39
N THR A 1047 -12.91 20.82 26.27
CA THR A 1047 -12.29 21.46 27.45
C THR A 1047 -13.04 22.74 27.81
N TYR A 1048 -13.66 22.77 28.99
CA TYR A 1048 -14.24 23.98 29.57
C TYR A 1048 -13.22 24.64 30.51
N VAL A 1049 -12.96 25.93 30.30
CA VAL A 1049 -11.93 26.67 31.04
C VAL A 1049 -12.56 27.50 32.15
N LEU A 1050 -12.19 27.19 33.39
CA LEU A 1050 -12.55 27.97 34.58
C LEU A 1050 -11.46 29.01 34.83
N LYS A 1051 -11.74 30.25 34.43
CA LYS A 1051 -10.81 31.38 34.61
C LYS A 1051 -11.00 32.01 35.99
N PRO A 1052 -9.93 32.44 36.68
CA PRO A 1052 -10.05 33.24 37.89
C PRO A 1052 -10.81 34.54 37.58
N LYS A 1053 -11.74 34.96 38.45
CA LYS A 1053 -12.34 36.28 38.26
C LYS A 1053 -11.35 37.34 38.70
N THR A 1054 -11.07 38.28 37.81
CA THR A 1054 -10.11 39.36 38.04
C THR A 1054 -10.76 40.54 38.75
N GLY A 1055 -9.97 41.28 39.55
CA GLY A 1055 -10.39 42.53 40.17
C GLY A 1055 -10.97 42.41 41.59
N LEU A 1056 -11.07 43.56 42.26
CA LEU A 1056 -11.70 43.67 43.57
C LEU A 1056 -13.23 43.59 43.43
N ARG A 1057 -13.86 42.80 44.29
CA ARG A 1057 -15.30 42.52 44.28
C ARG A 1057 -15.92 42.85 45.63
N ASP A 1058 -17.16 43.28 45.61
CA ASP A 1058 -17.94 43.50 46.82
C ASP A 1058 -18.59 42.19 47.25
N PHE A 1059 -18.40 41.83 48.51
CA PHE A 1059 -18.93 40.62 49.12
C PHE A 1059 -19.83 41.00 50.29
N ALA A 1060 -21.08 40.53 50.24
CA ALA A 1060 -22.04 40.63 51.35
C ALA A 1060 -22.03 39.41 52.28
N GLU A 1061 -21.11 38.46 52.04
CA GLU A 1061 -21.03 37.19 52.75
C GLU A 1061 -19.58 36.85 53.11
N ARG A 1062 -19.41 35.96 54.09
CA ARG A 1062 -18.15 35.23 54.32
C ARG A 1062 -18.39 33.73 54.32
N GLN A 1063 -17.34 32.98 53.99
CA GLN A 1063 -17.32 31.53 54.20
C GLN A 1063 -17.27 31.23 55.70
N LEU A 1064 -18.18 30.40 56.19
CA LEU A 1064 -18.23 30.00 57.59
C LEU A 1064 -17.24 28.86 57.87
N LYS A 1065 -16.42 29.02 58.91
CA LYS A 1065 -15.67 27.95 59.56
C LYS A 1065 -16.10 27.86 61.01
N LEU A 1066 -16.21 26.64 61.50
CA LEU A 1066 -16.62 26.34 62.86
C LEU A 1066 -15.49 25.57 63.52
N ARG A 1067 -15.04 25.99 64.69
CA ARG A 1067 -14.00 25.31 65.47
C ARG A 1067 -14.53 24.99 66.85
N ASN A 1068 -14.40 23.74 67.27
CA ASN A 1068 -14.76 23.31 68.61
C ASN A 1068 -13.50 23.24 69.48
N ASP A 1069 -13.26 24.26 70.31
CA ASP A 1069 -12.16 24.26 71.31
C ASP A 1069 -12.61 23.70 72.68
N THR A 1070 -13.80 23.09 72.75
CA THR A 1070 -14.27 22.41 73.95
C THR A 1070 -13.75 20.97 74.01
N PRO A 1071 -13.67 20.34 75.20
CA PRO A 1071 -13.20 18.96 75.33
C PRO A 1071 -14.24 17.91 74.93
N GLU A 1072 -15.47 18.31 74.59
CA GLU A 1072 -16.58 17.41 74.28
C GLU A 1072 -17.13 17.65 72.87
N PRO A 1073 -17.68 16.64 72.18
CA PRO A 1073 -18.32 16.84 70.89
C PRO A 1073 -19.56 17.72 71.03
N LEU A 1074 -19.82 18.57 70.02
CA LEU A 1074 -20.99 19.43 69.98
C LEU A 1074 -21.90 19.03 68.81
N THR A 1075 -23.17 18.78 69.06
CA THR A 1075 -24.22 18.66 68.05
C THR A 1075 -24.74 20.05 67.71
N LEU A 1076 -24.63 20.44 66.45
CA LEU A 1076 -24.91 21.79 65.98
C LEU A 1076 -26.13 21.78 65.03
N LYS A 1077 -27.17 22.52 65.40
CA LYS A 1077 -28.26 22.92 64.50
C LYS A 1077 -27.94 24.30 63.95
N LEU A 1078 -27.67 24.39 62.64
CA LEU A 1078 -27.25 25.64 62.01
C LEU A 1078 -28.23 26.11 60.93
N ARG A 1079 -28.66 27.37 61.05
CA ARG A 1079 -29.37 28.12 60.01
C ARG A 1079 -28.47 29.24 59.49
N TYR A 1080 -28.47 29.46 58.19
CA TYR A 1080 -27.64 30.49 57.58
C TYR A 1080 -28.42 31.27 56.51
N ARG A 1081 -28.16 32.56 56.41
CA ARG A 1081 -28.76 33.42 55.40
C ARG A 1081 -27.76 33.66 54.28
N SER A 1082 -28.07 33.13 53.10
CA SER A 1082 -27.22 33.27 51.90
C SER A 1082 -27.98 33.93 50.74
N SER A 1083 -27.28 34.75 49.97
CA SER A 1083 -27.71 35.34 48.70
C SER A 1083 -27.42 34.36 47.56
N ARG A 1084 -28.45 33.68 47.07
CA ARG A 1084 -28.36 32.76 45.92
C ARG A 1084 -29.33 33.20 44.83
N GLY A 1085 -28.86 33.27 43.59
CA GLY A 1085 -29.69 33.72 42.45
C GLY A 1085 -30.28 35.12 42.63
N GLY A 1086 -29.55 36.04 43.30
CA GLY A 1086 -30.01 37.40 43.57
C GLY A 1086 -31.00 37.54 44.75
N GLN A 1087 -31.40 36.45 45.40
CA GLN A 1087 -32.29 36.49 46.56
C GLN A 1087 -31.61 35.99 47.83
N SER A 1088 -31.81 36.71 48.93
CA SER A 1088 -31.26 36.36 50.24
C SER A 1088 -32.27 35.57 51.06
N ARG A 1089 -32.07 34.25 51.20
CA ARG A 1089 -32.97 33.35 51.93
C ARG A 1089 -32.25 32.67 53.10
N TRP A 1090 -33.02 32.25 54.10
CA TRP A 1090 -32.53 31.40 55.17
C TRP A 1090 -32.55 29.93 54.73
N TYR A 1091 -31.51 29.20 55.09
CA TYR A 1091 -31.34 27.77 54.84
C TYR A 1091 -31.03 27.09 56.17
N THR A 1092 -31.54 25.88 56.36
CA THR A 1092 -31.25 25.04 57.53
C THR A 1092 -30.33 23.91 57.08
N LEU A 1093 -29.26 23.68 57.84
CA LEU A 1093 -28.42 22.50 57.65
C LEU A 1093 -28.94 21.33 58.47
N PRO A 1094 -28.68 20.08 58.01
CA PRO A 1094 -28.73 18.92 58.89
C PRO A 1094 -27.86 19.13 60.14
N GLU A 1095 -28.17 18.41 61.22
CA GLU A 1095 -27.37 18.45 62.43
C GLU A 1095 -25.92 18.04 62.13
N LEU A 1096 -24.98 18.83 62.64
CA LEU A 1096 -23.55 18.66 62.43
C LEU A 1096 -22.88 18.32 63.76
N VAL A 1097 -22.14 17.21 63.82
CA VAL A 1097 -21.34 16.88 65.00
C VAL A 1097 -19.93 17.45 64.84
N LEU A 1098 -19.55 18.35 65.74
CA LEU A 1098 -18.22 18.95 65.81
C LEU A 1098 -17.39 18.23 66.88
N ALA A 1099 -16.44 17.39 66.47
CA ALA A 1099 -15.56 16.71 67.42
C ALA A 1099 -14.62 17.70 68.14
N PRO A 1100 -14.17 17.38 69.37
CA PRO A 1100 -13.22 18.20 70.11
C PRO A 1100 -11.96 18.54 69.30
N GLY A 1101 -11.52 19.79 69.35
CA GLY A 1101 -10.33 20.29 68.65
C GLY A 1101 -10.47 20.40 67.13
N THR A 1102 -11.60 19.99 66.54
CA THR A 1102 -11.77 19.99 65.08
C THR A 1102 -12.25 21.33 64.54
N THR A 1103 -11.82 21.65 63.32
CA THR A 1103 -12.36 22.76 62.53
C THR A 1103 -13.12 22.20 61.34
N VAL A 1104 -14.41 22.49 61.26
CA VAL A 1104 -15.30 22.03 60.20
C VAL A 1104 -15.69 23.19 59.29
N ARG A 1105 -15.75 22.93 57.99
CA ARG A 1105 -16.34 23.81 56.98
C ARG A 1105 -17.73 23.25 56.66
N PRO A 1106 -18.81 23.75 57.27
CA PRO A 1106 -20.13 23.22 57.00
C PRO A 1106 -20.48 23.44 55.52
N ARG A 1107 -21.15 22.45 54.92
CA ARG A 1107 -21.57 22.48 53.50
C ARG A 1107 -23.09 22.47 53.41
N GLY A 1108 -23.63 23.24 52.45
CA GLY A 1108 -25.06 23.27 52.15
C GLY A 1108 -25.55 21.98 51.49
N SER A 1109 -26.86 21.85 51.32
CA SER A 1109 -27.47 20.74 50.58
C SER A 1109 -27.06 20.69 49.10
N ASP A 1110 -26.54 21.79 48.56
CA ASP A 1110 -25.96 21.87 47.22
C ASP A 1110 -24.45 21.58 47.18
N GLY A 1111 -23.87 21.13 48.31
CA GLY A 1111 -22.48 20.71 48.42
C GLY A 1111 -21.46 21.84 48.55
N PHE A 1112 -21.85 23.09 48.34
CA PHE A 1112 -20.97 24.25 48.52
C PHE A 1112 -20.67 24.52 49.99
N ALA A 1113 -19.50 25.09 50.28
CA ALA A 1113 -19.22 25.63 51.61
C ALA A 1113 -20.28 26.68 51.99
N VAL A 1114 -20.70 26.68 53.25
CA VAL A 1114 -21.68 27.64 53.75
C VAL A 1114 -21.06 29.02 53.69
N ARG A 1115 -21.66 29.88 52.86
CA ARG A 1115 -21.38 31.30 52.75
C ARG A 1115 -22.63 32.00 53.25
N ALA A 1116 -22.46 32.95 54.15
CA ALA A 1116 -23.59 33.62 54.74
C ALA A 1116 -23.29 35.07 55.02
N SER A 1117 -24.32 35.89 54.93
CA SER A 1117 -24.32 37.24 55.50
C SER A 1117 -24.45 37.17 57.02
N ARG A 1118 -25.25 36.21 57.51
CA ARG A 1118 -25.47 35.93 58.92
C ARG A 1118 -25.89 34.49 59.18
N VAL A 1119 -25.63 34.01 60.39
CA VAL A 1119 -25.96 32.64 60.84
C VAL A 1119 -26.68 32.70 62.18
N VAL A 1120 -27.47 31.66 62.43
CA VAL A 1120 -28.12 31.35 63.71
C VAL A 1120 -27.74 29.91 64.00
N PHE A 1121 -27.28 29.61 65.19
CA PHE A 1121 -26.98 28.23 65.54
C PHE A 1121 -27.20 27.96 67.02
N GLU A 1122 -27.57 26.72 67.28
CA GLU A 1122 -27.67 26.09 68.58
C GLU A 1122 -26.63 24.97 68.59
N ALA A 1123 -25.71 24.96 69.57
CA ALA A 1123 -24.75 23.88 69.74
C ALA A 1123 -24.90 23.26 71.12
N GLU A 1124 -25.05 21.94 71.19
CA GLU A 1124 -25.24 21.20 72.42
C GLU A 1124 -24.21 20.07 72.54
N GLY A 1125 -23.48 20.06 73.65
CA GLY A 1125 -22.64 18.96 74.09
C GLY A 1125 -23.22 18.30 75.35
N PRO A 1126 -22.61 17.20 75.83
CA PRO A 1126 -23.06 16.50 77.04
C PRO A 1126 -23.21 17.39 78.28
N THR A 1127 -22.35 18.40 78.44
CA THR A 1127 -22.35 19.26 79.62
C THR A 1127 -22.60 20.74 79.30
N ARG A 1128 -22.70 21.11 78.02
CA ARG A 1128 -22.71 22.52 77.59
C ARG A 1128 -23.74 22.79 76.50
N ARG A 1129 -24.34 23.98 76.56
CA ARG A 1129 -25.26 24.48 75.53
C ARG A 1129 -24.88 25.90 75.13
N TYR A 1130 -24.79 26.14 73.83
CA TYR A 1130 -24.54 27.45 73.22
C TYR A 1130 -25.82 27.90 72.50
N THR A 1131 -26.69 28.62 73.21
CA THR A 1131 -27.98 29.13 72.70
C THR A 1131 -28.01 30.64 72.50
N ALA A 1132 -26.92 31.36 72.86
CA ALA A 1132 -26.85 32.82 72.77
C ALA A 1132 -27.07 33.39 71.35
N HIS A 1133 -26.95 32.55 70.32
CA HIS A 1133 -27.12 32.90 68.92
C HIS A 1133 -28.35 32.25 68.26
N GLU A 1134 -29.30 31.74 69.07
CA GLU A 1134 -30.56 31.17 68.61
C GLU A 1134 -31.53 32.26 68.14
N GLU A 1135 -31.70 33.33 68.92
CA GLU A 1135 -32.60 34.45 68.62
C GLU A 1135 -31.89 35.63 67.93
N SER A 1136 -30.58 35.76 68.14
CA SER A 1136 -29.78 36.89 67.64
C SER A 1136 -28.75 36.43 66.59
N PRO A 1137 -28.99 36.68 65.29
CA PRO A 1137 -28.09 36.25 64.22
C PRO A 1137 -26.68 36.83 64.36
N VAL A 1138 -25.68 35.98 64.24
CA VAL A 1138 -24.28 36.40 64.10
C VAL A 1138 -24.05 36.89 62.68
N TRP A 1139 -23.69 38.16 62.53
CA TRP A 1139 -23.30 38.71 61.23
C TRP A 1139 -21.86 38.33 60.89
N LEU A 1140 -21.66 37.77 59.70
CA LEU A 1140 -20.35 37.34 59.22
C LEU A 1140 -19.57 38.48 58.57
N VAL A 1141 -20.28 39.49 58.06
CA VAL A 1141 -19.70 40.70 57.49
C VAL A 1141 -19.97 41.86 58.44
N ALA A 1142 -18.90 42.53 58.85
CA ALA A 1142 -18.97 43.75 59.64
C ALA A 1142 -19.68 44.86 58.85
N GLU A 1143 -20.35 45.74 59.57
CA GLU A 1143 -20.98 46.90 58.97
C GLU A 1143 -19.92 47.99 58.74
N ALA A 1144 -19.84 48.47 57.50
CA ALA A 1144 -18.99 49.57 57.08
C ALA A 1144 -19.82 50.52 56.21
N ASP A 1145 -19.83 51.81 56.52
CA ASP A 1145 -20.59 52.84 55.79
C ASP A 1145 -22.10 52.51 55.64
N GLY A 1146 -22.70 51.99 56.70
CA GLY A 1146 -24.12 51.58 56.72
C GLY A 1146 -24.45 50.39 55.81
N ARG A 1147 -23.43 49.68 55.29
CA ARG A 1147 -23.57 48.51 54.44
C ARG A 1147 -22.78 47.34 55.03
N ARG A 1148 -23.33 46.13 54.96
CA ARG A 1148 -22.61 44.90 55.34
C ARG A 1148 -21.98 44.27 54.11
N MET A 1149 -21.06 45.00 53.50
CA MET A 1149 -20.27 44.56 52.38
C MET A 1149 -18.81 44.89 52.62
N TYR A 1150 -17.90 44.06 52.12
CA TYR A 1150 -16.49 44.39 52.07
C TYR A 1150 -15.96 44.14 50.66
N ARG A 1151 -14.96 44.94 50.29
CA ARG A 1151 -14.30 44.82 49.00
C ARG A 1151 -13.04 43.99 49.15
N GLY A 1152 -12.89 42.94 48.35
CA GLY A 1152 -11.74 42.05 48.41
C GLY A 1152 -11.44 41.38 47.09
N PRO A 1153 -10.22 40.83 46.90
CA PRO A 1153 -9.91 40.03 45.72
C PRO A 1153 -10.65 38.68 45.74
N LYS A 1154 -10.98 38.16 46.93
CA LYS A 1154 -11.74 36.92 47.16
C LYS A 1154 -12.63 37.03 48.37
N ILE A 1155 -13.58 36.11 48.52
CA ILE A 1155 -14.42 36.08 49.70
C ILE A 1155 -13.57 35.70 50.93
N GLY A 1156 -13.68 36.48 51.98
CA GLY A 1156 -13.10 36.24 53.28
C GLY A 1156 -13.79 35.09 54.02
N VAL A 1157 -13.08 34.61 55.04
CA VAL A 1157 -13.54 33.57 55.96
C VAL A 1157 -13.98 34.23 57.27
N TYR A 1158 -15.04 33.70 57.87
CA TYR A 1158 -15.46 33.97 59.24
C TYR A 1158 -15.27 32.68 60.04
N LEU A 1159 -14.44 32.73 61.08
CA LEU A 1159 -14.19 31.60 61.98
C LEU A 1159 -14.98 31.83 63.28
N HIS A 1160 -15.99 31.01 63.53
CA HIS A 1160 -16.62 30.92 64.84
C HIS A 1160 -15.92 29.85 65.67
N VAL A 1161 -15.58 30.19 66.90
CA VAL A 1161 -14.88 29.29 67.83
C VAL A 1161 -15.75 29.06 69.05
N PHE A 1162 -16.20 27.82 69.26
CA PHE A 1162 -16.86 27.39 70.48
C PHE A 1162 -15.80 27.19 71.55
N ARG A 1163 -15.74 28.10 72.53
CA ARG A 1163 -14.74 28.08 73.60
C ARG A 1163 -15.36 27.55 74.89
N PRO A 1164 -14.55 26.95 75.77
CA PRO A 1164 -14.97 26.69 77.13
C PRO A 1164 -15.45 27.98 77.80
N ASP A 1165 -16.59 27.91 78.47
CA ASP A 1165 -17.12 29.03 79.21
C ASP A 1165 -16.15 29.38 80.34
N THR A 1166 -15.41 30.49 80.20
CA THR A 1166 -14.43 30.91 81.21
C THR A 1166 -15.09 31.48 82.47
N ARG A 1167 -16.42 31.36 82.61
CA ARG A 1167 -17.21 31.93 83.71
C ARG A 1167 -17.60 30.94 84.81
N VAL A 1168 -17.05 29.72 84.81
CA VAL A 1168 -17.20 28.80 85.96
C VAL A 1168 -15.83 28.60 86.63
N SER A 1169 -15.35 29.65 87.28
CA SER A 1169 -14.49 29.54 88.48
C SER A 1169 -14.64 30.81 89.32
N ARG A 1170 -15.78 30.92 89.99
CA ARG A 1170 -15.85 31.56 91.30
C ARG A 1170 -16.87 30.84 92.15
#